data_AF-A0A6G1ZIR1-F1
#
_entry.id   AF-A0A6G1ZIR1-F1
#
_cell.length_a   1.000
_cell.length_b   1.000
_cell.length_c   1.000
_cell.angle_alpha   90.00
_cell.angle_beta   90.00
_cell.angle_gamma   90.00
#
_symmetry.space_group_name_H-M   'P 1'
#
loop_
_entity.id
_entity.type
_entity.pdbx_description
1 polymer ?
#
loop_
_entity_poly.entity_id
_entity_poly.type
_entity_poly.pdbx_seq_one_letter_code
_entity_poly.pdbx_strand_id
1 'polypeptide(L)'
;MAVASLYLGVSPLAAQQTKGNIVEYFGKERVERVDEGMILHTFRQGYFLPVTAPSGYLFTTSDGLGWEIATGKFKAPSGNDLTATNYGRTREAVQWTPIEADSTGKFANRALRRAYVFTEYKADKPQIALLESSGNTRTFINGMPHEGDHYDFAYTLIPFRMQKGMNEFIFTPGRFGRVEAKLIIPSKPVMLTKRDMTLPDIINGEGEKWAAIRIVNAQEKALTGLKIQCTLENGESATLTTDDVMPMMVRKVKFRIPGATSSKKGETKATVLLQDKSGKEIDRTEISLQQKDASSIHERTFISDVDGSVQYYSVNPSTTQGDNQALFLSVHGASVEARNQARAYAPKDWGHIIAPTNRRPFGFNWEEWGRIDAMEVLAEAEKVFKTDPAHTYLTGHSMGGHGTWFLGVTYPDRFAAIAPCASYPDIAKYSRPNADAANVGEKHFPMICQAANAGRVLDLRKNFLQSGIYILHGDSDNVVPIEQVRRMREILGTFHPDFCYYEYPGGSHWYSNESVDWKPIFDYFRWHSVPSADKVKQLEFHTASPAISAKDYWVTINQQDTAYDFSSVSFKQTDNGISGTTSNVASLTFDFPALKLPAEASITIDNETIPVDGTRPAVLKKVSGKWSLVEEIPVTEKYPSRYGGFKQAFDNRVVFVYATGGNKEENTWYQNKARFDAETFLYRGNGSIDVIADKDFIPSAYADRNVVLYGNASNNKAWNKLLKNAPVQVLKGEIRMGDKVLKGNDLGTYFVYPRPDSPTASVGVVAGTGIEGMKATYPNDYISGITGFPDLLIFNVDMLKEGIHGIQVSGFFGNDWSVEDGCFITE
;
A
#
# COMPACT_ATOMS: atom_id res chain seq x y z
N MET A 1 54.76 -56.42 3.87
CA MET A 1 54.88 -54.98 3.56
C MET A 1 53.81 -54.63 2.53
N ALA A 2 52.69 -54.07 2.99
CA ALA A 2 51.66 -53.43 2.18
C ALA A 2 50.80 -52.58 3.12
N VAL A 3 50.40 -51.44 2.61
CA VAL A 3 50.06 -50.19 3.30
C VAL A 3 48.63 -50.19 3.85
N ALA A 4 48.45 -49.44 4.93
CA ALA A 4 47.25 -49.29 5.76
C ALA A 4 45.99 -48.87 4.99
N SER A 5 44.85 -49.46 5.41
CA SER A 5 43.49 -49.04 5.06
C SER A 5 42.93 -48.16 6.18
N LEU A 6 42.45 -46.96 5.84
CA LEU A 6 41.64 -46.13 6.72
C LEU A 6 40.23 -46.03 6.13
N TYR A 7 39.26 -46.52 6.88
CA TYR A 7 37.83 -46.25 6.69
C TYR A 7 37.52 -44.86 7.25
N LEU A 8 36.89 -43.99 6.46
CA LEU A 8 36.17 -42.81 6.94
C LEU A 8 34.82 -42.74 6.22
N GLY A 9 33.77 -42.66 7.03
CA GLY A 9 32.37 -42.69 6.63
C GLY A 9 31.94 -41.45 5.85
N VAL A 10 30.96 -41.67 4.97
CA VAL A 10 30.33 -40.66 4.14
C VAL A 10 29.32 -39.88 4.99
N SER A 11 29.60 -38.59 5.21
CA SER A 11 28.61 -37.62 5.73
C SER A 11 27.75 -37.08 4.59
N PRO A 12 26.44 -36.81 4.81
CA PRO A 12 25.55 -36.32 3.77
C PRO A 12 25.67 -34.81 3.57
N LEU A 13 25.60 -34.41 2.28
CA LEU A 13 25.10 -33.14 1.74
C LEU A 13 25.81 -31.85 2.19
N ALA A 14 26.87 -31.52 1.45
CA ALA A 14 27.32 -30.14 1.29
C ALA A 14 26.22 -29.32 0.59
N ALA A 15 25.77 -28.25 1.24
CA ALA A 15 24.87 -27.25 0.70
C ALA A 15 25.44 -26.66 -0.60
N GLN A 16 24.70 -26.85 -1.69
CA GLN A 16 25.01 -26.30 -3.00
C GLN A 16 24.71 -24.80 -2.98
N GLN A 17 25.74 -23.96 -3.08
CA GLN A 17 25.58 -22.53 -3.39
C GLN A 17 24.96 -22.39 -4.79
N THR A 18 23.64 -22.20 -4.84
CA THR A 18 22.91 -21.95 -6.09
C THR A 18 22.70 -20.45 -6.29
N LYS A 19 23.26 -19.91 -7.37
CA LYS A 19 23.11 -18.52 -7.85
C LYS A 19 21.68 -18.26 -8.39
N GLY A 20 20.70 -18.22 -7.49
CA GLY A 20 19.32 -17.80 -7.81
C GLY A 20 19.02 -16.41 -7.28
N ASN A 21 18.01 -15.75 -7.83
CA ASN A 21 17.54 -14.44 -7.34
C ASN A 21 16.86 -14.64 -5.97
N ILE A 22 17.03 -13.74 -5.00
CA ILE A 22 16.44 -13.82 -3.65
C ILE A 22 14.90 -13.99 -3.69
N VAL A 23 14.28 -13.53 -4.78
CA VAL A 23 12.86 -13.67 -5.14
C VAL A 23 12.41 -15.13 -5.26
N GLU A 24 13.25 -16.03 -5.77
CA GLU A 24 12.92 -17.47 -5.90
C GLU A 24 13.05 -18.23 -4.57
N TYR A 25 13.78 -17.69 -3.60
CA TYR A 25 14.08 -18.38 -2.34
C TYR A 25 13.16 -17.98 -1.16
N PHE A 26 12.65 -16.75 -1.16
CA PHE A 26 11.88 -16.20 -0.02
C PHE A 26 10.51 -15.62 -0.43
N GLY A 27 10.17 -15.71 -1.71
CA GLY A 27 8.94 -15.19 -2.29
C GLY A 27 7.73 -16.09 -2.10
N LYS A 28 6.56 -15.49 -2.30
CA LYS A 28 5.28 -16.19 -2.26
C LYS A 28 5.17 -17.16 -3.46
N GLU A 29 4.57 -18.32 -3.24
CA GLU A 29 4.45 -19.37 -4.24
C GLU A 29 3.67 -18.90 -5.48
N ARG A 30 4.25 -19.15 -6.67
CA ARG A 30 3.62 -18.92 -7.97
C ARG A 30 2.60 -20.02 -8.24
N VAL A 31 1.45 -19.65 -8.79
CA VAL A 31 0.44 -20.62 -9.21
C VAL A 31 0.87 -21.24 -10.55
N GLU A 32 1.03 -22.57 -10.56
CA GLU A 32 1.42 -23.31 -11.77
C GLU A 32 0.24 -24.02 -12.47
N ARG A 33 -0.85 -24.29 -11.72
CA ARG A 33 -2.01 -25.02 -12.20
C ARG A 33 -3.24 -24.13 -12.36
N VAL A 34 -4.01 -24.40 -13.41
CA VAL A 34 -5.33 -23.81 -13.62
C VAL A 34 -6.38 -24.80 -13.15
N ASP A 35 -6.99 -24.52 -12.00
CA ASP A 35 -8.06 -25.36 -11.42
C ASP A 35 -9.46 -24.72 -11.60
N GLU A 36 -9.54 -23.47 -12.05
CA GLU A 36 -10.78 -22.70 -12.15
C GLU A 36 -11.67 -23.10 -13.35
N GLY A 37 -11.13 -23.83 -14.31
CA GLY A 37 -11.86 -24.19 -15.51
C GLY A 37 -11.03 -24.82 -16.60
N MET A 38 -11.61 -24.90 -17.79
CA MET A 38 -10.95 -25.47 -18.97
C MET A 38 -10.21 -24.36 -19.73
N ILE A 39 -8.92 -24.56 -19.99
CA ILE A 39 -8.14 -23.64 -20.84
C ILE A 39 -8.74 -23.71 -22.25
N LEU A 40 -9.38 -22.61 -22.68
CA LEU A 40 -9.91 -22.43 -24.02
C LEU A 40 -8.79 -22.14 -25.02
N HIS A 41 -7.87 -21.26 -24.61
CA HIS A 41 -6.82 -20.76 -25.47
C HIS A 41 -5.61 -20.37 -24.63
N THR A 42 -4.42 -20.69 -25.14
CA THR A 42 -3.17 -20.13 -24.63
C THR A 42 -2.56 -19.29 -25.72
N PHE A 43 -2.30 -18.02 -25.43
CA PHE A 43 -1.76 -17.11 -26.43
C PHE A 43 -0.31 -17.49 -26.75
N ARG A 44 -0.04 -17.71 -28.03
CA ARG A 44 1.28 -18.14 -28.55
C ARG A 44 1.86 -17.18 -29.58
N GLN A 45 1.03 -16.29 -30.12
CA GLN A 45 1.41 -15.31 -31.12
C GLN A 45 0.89 -13.95 -30.72
N GLY A 46 1.64 -12.91 -31.07
CA GLY A 46 1.26 -11.54 -30.81
C GLY A 46 2.24 -10.57 -31.45
N TYR A 47 2.14 -9.33 -31.02
CA TYR A 47 3.05 -8.26 -31.41
C TYR A 47 3.53 -7.55 -30.16
N PHE A 48 4.75 -7.01 -30.20
CA PHE A 48 5.23 -6.12 -29.16
C PHE A 48 5.66 -4.78 -29.72
N LEU A 49 5.54 -3.74 -28.88
CA LEU A 49 6.00 -2.40 -29.22
C LEU A 49 6.78 -1.78 -28.05
N PRO A 50 8.07 -1.45 -28.24
CA PRO A 50 8.87 -0.79 -27.22
C PRO A 50 8.31 0.58 -26.80
N VAL A 51 8.44 0.87 -25.51
CA VAL A 51 8.16 2.14 -24.85
C VAL A 51 9.49 2.85 -24.61
N THR A 52 9.69 3.99 -25.26
CA THR A 52 10.97 4.71 -25.14
C THR A 52 10.99 5.74 -24.01
N ALA A 53 9.84 6.17 -23.48
CA ALA A 53 9.80 7.07 -22.32
C ALA A 53 10.18 6.32 -21.02
N PRO A 54 11.13 6.83 -20.22
CA PRO A 54 11.29 6.38 -18.84
C PRO A 54 10.09 6.86 -18.04
N SER A 55 9.48 5.98 -17.24
CA SER A 55 8.49 6.38 -16.25
C SER A 55 9.18 7.22 -15.17
N GLY A 56 8.58 8.35 -14.82
CA GLY A 56 8.95 9.07 -13.59
C GLY A 56 8.69 8.22 -12.35
N TYR A 57 9.15 8.71 -11.20
CA TYR A 57 9.07 8.00 -9.92
C TYR A 57 7.97 8.57 -9.04
N LEU A 58 7.98 9.89 -8.83
CA LEU A 58 6.94 10.60 -8.07
C LEU A 58 5.68 10.86 -8.89
N PHE A 59 5.83 10.99 -10.21
CA PHE A 59 4.75 11.16 -11.18
C PHE A 59 5.04 10.39 -12.47
N THR A 60 4.05 9.70 -13.02
CA THR A 60 4.22 8.97 -14.27
C THR A 60 4.28 9.95 -15.46
N THR A 61 5.37 9.90 -16.22
CA THR A 61 5.74 10.90 -17.24
C THR A 61 4.94 10.80 -18.55
N SER A 62 4.30 9.67 -18.87
CA SER A 62 3.34 9.47 -19.98
C SER A 62 3.03 7.98 -20.21
N ASP A 63 1.88 7.70 -20.81
CA ASP A 63 1.41 6.41 -21.30
C ASP A 63 0.70 6.61 -22.66
N GLY A 64 1.52 6.64 -23.71
CA GLY A 64 1.09 6.98 -25.05
C GLY A 64 0.06 6.04 -25.68
N LEU A 65 0.15 4.74 -25.38
CA LEU A 65 -0.80 3.76 -25.87
C LEU A 65 -2.17 3.94 -25.20
N GLY A 66 -2.18 4.17 -23.89
CA GLY A 66 -3.44 4.42 -23.20
C GLY A 66 -4.06 5.77 -23.59
N TRP A 67 -3.28 6.78 -24.01
CA TRP A 67 -3.84 7.96 -24.68
C TRP A 67 -4.56 7.60 -25.98
N GLU A 68 -3.95 6.79 -26.85
CA GLU A 68 -4.59 6.36 -28.10
C GLU A 68 -5.89 5.57 -27.83
N ILE A 69 -5.91 4.73 -26.79
CA ILE A 69 -7.13 4.03 -26.33
C ILE A 69 -8.17 5.04 -25.81
N ALA A 70 -7.74 6.01 -25.00
CA ALA A 70 -8.60 7.02 -24.41
C ALA A 70 -9.32 7.88 -25.46
N THR A 71 -8.60 8.28 -26.52
CA THR A 71 -9.12 9.12 -27.61
C THR A 71 -9.66 8.32 -28.81
N GLY A 72 -9.75 6.98 -28.71
CA GLY A 72 -10.24 6.13 -29.81
C GLY A 72 -9.36 6.12 -31.07
N LYS A 73 -8.08 6.45 -30.93
CA LYS A 73 -7.08 6.48 -32.01
C LYS A 73 -6.27 5.20 -32.13
N PHE A 74 -6.35 4.31 -31.13
CA PHE A 74 -5.64 3.05 -31.15
C PHE A 74 -6.06 2.20 -32.36
N LYS A 75 -5.07 1.61 -33.04
CA LYS A 75 -5.26 0.66 -34.13
C LYS A 75 -4.54 -0.63 -33.78
N ALA A 76 -5.29 -1.73 -33.76
CA ALA A 76 -4.71 -3.06 -33.55
C ALA A 76 -3.73 -3.40 -34.70
N PRO A 77 -2.55 -3.96 -34.39
CA PRO A 77 -1.64 -4.43 -35.43
C PRO A 77 -2.24 -5.60 -36.21
N SER A 78 -2.01 -5.61 -37.51
CA SER A 78 -2.40 -6.70 -38.40
C SER A 78 -1.27 -7.04 -39.38
N GLY A 79 -1.33 -8.21 -40.01
CA GLY A 79 -0.31 -8.61 -41.01
C GLY A 79 -0.13 -7.63 -42.18
N ASN A 80 -1.12 -6.78 -42.45
CA ASN A 80 -1.09 -5.79 -43.53
C ASN A 80 -0.79 -4.35 -43.05
N ASP A 81 -0.90 -4.08 -41.75
CA ASP A 81 -0.67 -2.77 -41.16
C ASP A 81 -0.09 -2.94 -39.75
N LEU A 82 1.22 -2.72 -39.64
CA LEU A 82 1.97 -2.74 -38.38
C LEU A 82 2.31 -1.34 -37.91
N THR A 83 1.74 -0.30 -38.52
CA THR A 83 2.08 1.08 -38.17
C THR A 83 1.71 1.40 -36.73
N ALA A 84 2.63 2.05 -36.03
CA ALA A 84 2.45 2.49 -34.67
C ALA A 84 3.19 3.80 -34.43
N THR A 85 2.88 4.43 -33.30
CA THR A 85 3.64 5.57 -32.80
C THR A 85 4.56 5.10 -31.69
N ASN A 86 5.79 5.60 -31.64
CA ASN A 86 6.66 5.32 -30.52
C ASN A 86 6.04 5.95 -29.28
N TYR A 87 5.64 5.14 -28.30
CA TYR A 87 5.00 5.61 -27.08
C TYR A 87 5.96 6.23 -26.05
N GLY A 88 7.10 6.74 -26.50
CA GLY A 88 7.92 7.67 -25.72
C GLY A 88 7.85 9.10 -26.22
N ARG A 89 8.82 9.93 -25.83
CA ARG A 89 8.76 11.38 -26.06
C ARG A 89 8.83 11.80 -27.53
N THR A 90 9.63 11.10 -28.34
CA THR A 90 9.87 11.53 -29.72
C THR A 90 8.67 11.30 -30.63
N ARG A 91 7.76 10.38 -30.26
CA ARG A 91 6.54 10.05 -31.01
C ARG A 91 6.80 9.73 -32.49
N GLU A 92 8.00 9.22 -32.80
CA GLU A 92 8.37 8.81 -34.14
C GLU A 92 7.51 7.64 -34.62
N ALA A 93 7.28 7.55 -35.92
CA ALA A 93 6.63 6.40 -36.52
C ALA A 93 7.50 5.15 -36.31
N VAL A 94 6.88 4.09 -35.79
CA VAL A 94 7.51 2.79 -35.53
C VAL A 94 6.58 1.68 -36.02
N GLN A 95 7.01 0.43 -35.86
CA GLN A 95 6.22 -0.73 -36.23
C GLN A 95 6.09 -1.70 -35.07
N TRP A 96 4.88 -2.25 -34.92
CA TRP A 96 4.65 -3.44 -34.12
C TRP A 96 5.51 -4.58 -34.64
N THR A 97 6.25 -5.24 -33.75
CA THR A 97 7.13 -6.36 -34.10
C THR A 97 6.46 -7.67 -33.72
N PRO A 98 6.33 -8.65 -34.64
CA PRO A 98 5.81 -9.97 -34.30
C PRO A 98 6.62 -10.63 -33.17
N ILE A 99 5.93 -11.35 -32.29
CA ILE A 99 6.54 -12.16 -31.24
C ILE A 99 5.80 -13.48 -31.07
N GLU A 100 6.56 -14.55 -30.88
CA GLU A 100 6.04 -15.86 -30.55
C GLU A 100 6.40 -16.21 -29.11
N ALA A 101 5.51 -16.94 -28.45
CA ALA A 101 5.78 -17.47 -27.13
C ALA A 101 6.80 -18.61 -27.22
N ASP A 102 7.67 -18.72 -26.21
CA ASP A 102 8.63 -19.80 -26.10
C ASP A 102 7.97 -21.16 -25.79
N SER A 103 8.79 -22.21 -25.65
CA SER A 103 8.31 -23.57 -25.34
C SER A 103 7.59 -23.68 -23.99
N THR A 104 7.83 -22.74 -23.06
CA THR A 104 7.11 -22.64 -21.79
C THR A 104 5.82 -21.85 -21.91
N GLY A 105 5.60 -21.23 -23.06
CA GLY A 105 4.40 -20.49 -23.37
C GLY A 105 4.43 -19.02 -23.03
N LYS A 106 5.63 -18.45 -22.85
CA LYS A 106 5.81 -17.05 -22.45
C LYS A 106 6.31 -16.25 -23.64
N PHE A 107 5.70 -15.09 -23.87
CA PHE A 107 6.34 -14.05 -24.66
C PHE A 107 7.54 -13.54 -23.87
N ALA A 108 8.76 -13.82 -24.32
CA ALA A 108 9.97 -13.48 -23.60
C ALA A 108 10.97 -12.76 -24.52
N ASN A 109 11.29 -11.52 -24.20
CA ASN A 109 12.32 -10.74 -24.89
C ASN A 109 12.83 -9.65 -23.94
N ARG A 110 14.13 -9.35 -23.94
CA ARG A 110 14.71 -8.28 -23.10
C ARG A 110 14.00 -6.93 -23.30
N ALA A 111 13.52 -6.66 -24.50
CA ALA A 111 12.74 -5.46 -24.83
C ALA A 111 11.40 -5.38 -24.07
N LEU A 112 10.79 -6.50 -23.68
CA LEU A 112 9.49 -6.52 -22.98
C LEU A 112 9.51 -5.92 -21.58
N ARG A 113 10.70 -5.69 -20.99
CA ARG A 113 10.80 -4.89 -19.75
C ARG A 113 10.27 -3.47 -19.93
N ARG A 114 10.21 -3.01 -21.18
CA ARG A 114 9.70 -1.70 -21.59
C ARG A 114 8.96 -1.83 -22.91
N ALA A 115 8.09 -2.83 -23.09
CA ALA A 115 7.24 -2.92 -24.27
C ALA A 115 5.81 -3.32 -23.91
N TYR A 116 4.86 -2.85 -24.70
CA TYR A 116 3.51 -3.41 -24.71
C TYR A 116 3.52 -4.72 -25.49
N VAL A 117 2.64 -5.65 -25.10
CA VAL A 117 2.35 -6.86 -25.87
C VAL A 117 0.88 -6.84 -26.27
N PHE A 118 0.59 -6.96 -27.56
CA PHE A 118 -0.74 -7.11 -28.12
C PHE A 118 -0.97 -8.56 -28.58
N THR A 119 -2.15 -9.10 -28.28
CA THR A 119 -2.65 -10.36 -28.85
C THR A 119 -4.16 -10.29 -28.96
N GLU A 120 -4.75 -11.23 -29.68
CA GLU A 120 -6.19 -11.23 -29.95
C GLU A 120 -6.75 -12.65 -30.02
N TYR A 121 -8.06 -12.76 -29.79
CA TYR A 121 -8.78 -14.03 -29.92
C TYR A 121 -10.12 -13.81 -30.61
N LYS A 122 -10.34 -14.55 -31.70
CA LYS A 122 -11.61 -14.56 -32.43
C LYS A 122 -12.55 -15.60 -31.82
N ALA A 123 -13.60 -15.13 -31.15
CA ALA A 123 -14.61 -15.99 -30.55
C ALA A 123 -15.81 -16.21 -31.47
N ASP A 124 -16.25 -17.45 -31.59
CA ASP A 124 -17.39 -17.83 -32.44
C ASP A 124 -18.75 -17.39 -31.86
N LYS A 125 -18.81 -17.23 -30.54
CA LYS A 125 -20.01 -16.84 -29.79
C LYS A 125 -19.67 -15.95 -28.60
N PRO A 126 -20.60 -15.09 -28.15
CA PRO A 126 -20.43 -14.40 -26.88
C PRO A 126 -20.51 -15.40 -25.73
N GLN A 127 -19.57 -15.33 -24.80
CA GLN A 127 -19.55 -16.17 -23.58
C GLN A 127 -18.71 -15.51 -22.49
N ILE A 128 -18.88 -15.95 -21.25
CA ILE A 128 -18.03 -15.53 -20.14
C ILE A 128 -16.74 -16.36 -20.16
N ALA A 129 -15.60 -15.68 -20.00
CA ALA A 129 -14.30 -16.29 -19.85
C ALA A 129 -13.54 -15.61 -18.69
N LEU A 130 -12.51 -16.28 -18.18
CA LEU A 130 -11.51 -15.69 -17.31
C LEU A 130 -10.23 -15.47 -18.12
N LEU A 131 -9.63 -14.29 -17.98
CA LEU A 131 -8.24 -14.05 -18.38
C LEU A 131 -7.33 -14.31 -17.19
N GLU A 132 -6.43 -15.28 -17.33
CA GLU A 132 -5.23 -15.39 -16.51
C GLU A 132 -4.10 -14.72 -17.29
N SER A 133 -3.38 -13.79 -16.66
CA SER A 133 -2.16 -13.21 -17.23
C SER A 133 -1.08 -13.03 -16.16
N SER A 134 0.18 -13.21 -16.55
CA SER A 134 1.33 -13.03 -15.66
C SER A 134 2.46 -12.22 -16.29
N GLY A 135 3.16 -11.42 -15.47
CA GLY A 135 4.37 -10.68 -15.87
C GLY A 135 4.13 -9.28 -16.44
N ASN A 136 2.88 -8.83 -16.52
CA ASN A 136 2.47 -7.49 -16.96
C ASN A 136 1.98 -6.63 -15.78
N THR A 137 2.06 -5.30 -15.86
CA THR A 137 1.58 -4.44 -14.75
C THR A 137 0.09 -4.16 -14.82
N ARG A 138 -0.44 -3.93 -16.03
CA ARG A 138 -1.86 -3.71 -16.32
C ARG A 138 -2.23 -4.48 -17.59
N THR A 139 -3.50 -4.77 -17.74
CA THR A 139 -4.07 -5.37 -18.95
C THR A 139 -5.21 -4.51 -19.47
N PHE A 140 -5.33 -4.36 -20.79
CA PHE A 140 -6.56 -3.88 -21.41
C PHE A 140 -7.26 -5.04 -22.11
N ILE A 141 -8.56 -5.20 -21.85
CA ILE A 141 -9.44 -6.14 -22.55
C ILE A 141 -10.46 -5.31 -23.32
N ASN A 142 -10.40 -5.32 -24.65
CA ASN A 142 -11.27 -4.50 -25.51
C ASN A 142 -11.28 -3.00 -25.06
N GLY A 143 -10.10 -2.47 -24.73
CA GLY A 143 -9.92 -1.08 -24.27
C GLY A 143 -10.27 -0.79 -22.81
N MET A 144 -10.77 -1.77 -22.04
CA MET A 144 -11.07 -1.60 -20.60
C MET A 144 -9.87 -2.02 -19.74
N PRO A 145 -9.40 -1.16 -18.81
CA PRO A 145 -8.25 -1.48 -17.95
C PRO A 145 -8.61 -2.48 -16.86
N HIS A 146 -7.64 -3.33 -16.54
CA HIS A 146 -7.63 -4.31 -15.46
C HIS A 146 -6.24 -4.41 -14.83
N GLU A 147 -6.18 -4.85 -13.58
CA GLU A 147 -4.90 -5.09 -12.91
C GLU A 147 -4.15 -6.23 -13.60
N GLY A 148 -2.83 -6.10 -13.71
CA GLY A 148 -1.97 -7.15 -14.22
C GLY A 148 -1.48 -8.07 -13.12
N ASP A 149 -0.36 -8.74 -13.36
CA ASP A 149 0.38 -9.48 -12.34
C ASP A 149 1.87 -9.15 -12.47
N HIS A 150 2.21 -8.00 -11.90
CA HIS A 150 3.52 -7.37 -12.03
C HIS A 150 4.68 -8.25 -11.51
N TYR A 151 4.39 -9.16 -10.57
CA TYR A 151 5.35 -9.97 -9.84
C TYR A 151 5.34 -11.44 -10.29
N ASP A 152 4.54 -11.79 -11.30
CA ASP A 152 4.52 -13.11 -11.94
C ASP A 152 4.12 -14.24 -10.96
N PHE A 153 3.17 -13.96 -10.07
CA PHE A 153 2.61 -14.94 -9.12
C PHE A 153 1.47 -15.78 -9.73
N ALA A 154 0.95 -15.37 -10.89
CA ALA A 154 -0.27 -15.86 -11.52
C ALA A 154 -1.51 -15.79 -10.61
N TYR A 155 -1.66 -14.68 -9.88
CA TYR A 155 -2.81 -14.42 -9.02
C TYR A 155 -3.96 -13.78 -9.78
N THR A 156 -3.67 -12.99 -10.81
CA THR A 156 -4.71 -12.22 -11.48
C THR A 156 -5.60 -13.13 -12.34
N LEU A 157 -6.90 -13.06 -12.07
CA LEU A 157 -7.97 -13.76 -12.77
C LEU A 157 -9.06 -12.74 -13.04
N ILE A 158 -9.30 -12.42 -14.31
CA ILE A 158 -10.24 -11.36 -14.71
C ILE A 158 -11.42 -12.00 -15.43
N PRO A 159 -12.60 -12.12 -14.81
CA PRO A 159 -13.82 -12.48 -15.52
C PRO A 159 -14.21 -11.35 -16.49
N PHE A 160 -14.43 -11.68 -17.75
CA PHE A 160 -14.91 -10.72 -18.75
C PHE A 160 -15.92 -11.39 -19.70
N ARG A 161 -16.74 -10.56 -20.34
CA ARG A 161 -17.66 -11.01 -21.39
C ARG A 161 -16.93 -10.98 -22.72
N MET A 162 -16.54 -12.16 -23.19
CA MET A 162 -15.99 -12.31 -24.53
C MET A 162 -17.09 -12.03 -25.56
N GLN A 163 -16.79 -11.16 -26.51
CA GLN A 163 -17.71 -10.77 -27.58
C GLN A 163 -17.57 -11.74 -28.76
N LYS A 164 -18.63 -11.92 -29.54
CA LYS A 164 -18.51 -12.63 -30.83
C LYS A 164 -17.62 -11.81 -31.76
N GLY A 165 -16.70 -12.47 -32.46
CA GLY A 165 -15.71 -11.80 -33.30
C GLY A 165 -14.40 -11.58 -32.54
N MET A 166 -13.66 -10.54 -32.91
CA MET A 166 -12.34 -10.29 -32.35
C MET A 166 -12.43 -9.71 -30.94
N ASN A 167 -11.59 -10.21 -30.04
CA ASN A 167 -11.36 -9.66 -28.71
C ASN A 167 -9.88 -9.34 -28.57
N GLU A 168 -9.58 -8.11 -28.14
CA GLU A 168 -8.23 -7.55 -28.09
C GLU A 168 -7.68 -7.56 -26.66
N PHE A 169 -6.40 -7.92 -26.53
CA PHE A 169 -5.69 -7.97 -25.26
C PHE A 169 -4.37 -7.21 -25.37
N ILE A 170 -4.17 -6.22 -24.50
CA ILE A 170 -2.92 -5.45 -24.43
C ILE A 170 -2.35 -5.58 -23.03
N PHE A 171 -1.10 -6.00 -22.93
CA PHE A 171 -0.37 -6.14 -21.69
C PHE A 171 0.70 -5.06 -21.58
N THR A 172 0.72 -4.31 -20.48
CA THR A 172 1.75 -3.29 -20.25
C THR A 172 3.04 -3.91 -19.72
N PRO A 173 4.20 -3.25 -19.87
CA PRO A 173 5.47 -3.78 -19.37
C PRO A 173 5.39 -4.13 -17.86
N GLY A 174 6.00 -5.24 -17.46
CA GLY A 174 6.17 -5.62 -16.06
C GLY A 174 7.63 -5.93 -15.69
N ARG A 175 7.86 -6.41 -14.47
CA ARG A 175 9.20 -6.45 -13.84
C ARG A 175 10.23 -7.31 -14.60
N PHE A 176 9.79 -8.45 -15.12
CA PHE A 176 10.72 -9.49 -15.60
C PHE A 176 10.92 -9.49 -17.13
N GLY A 177 10.16 -8.69 -17.88
CA GLY A 177 10.22 -8.67 -19.34
C GLY A 177 9.74 -9.97 -19.97
N ARG A 178 8.69 -10.55 -19.41
CA ARG A 178 7.99 -11.72 -19.95
C ARG A 178 6.50 -11.59 -19.67
N VAL A 179 5.67 -12.10 -20.56
CA VAL A 179 4.21 -12.15 -20.40
C VAL A 179 3.69 -13.54 -20.74
N GLU A 180 2.79 -14.06 -19.92
CA GLU A 180 2.01 -15.26 -20.19
C GLU A 180 0.51 -14.91 -20.12
N ALA A 181 -0.32 -15.47 -21.01
CA ALA A 181 -1.75 -15.24 -20.97
C ALA A 181 -2.55 -16.46 -21.45
N LYS A 182 -3.69 -16.71 -20.78
CA LYS A 182 -4.63 -17.81 -21.07
C LYS A 182 -6.08 -17.34 -20.96
N LEU A 183 -6.92 -17.85 -21.85
CA LEU A 183 -8.37 -17.78 -21.72
C LEU A 183 -8.89 -19.08 -21.12
N ILE A 184 -9.70 -18.96 -20.07
CA ILE A 184 -10.25 -20.08 -19.32
C ILE A 184 -11.77 -19.99 -19.36
N ILE A 185 -12.45 -21.08 -19.76
CA ILE A 185 -13.90 -21.20 -19.55
C ILE A 185 -14.12 -21.60 -18.10
N PRO A 186 -14.79 -20.76 -17.29
CA PRO A 186 -14.98 -21.05 -15.88
C PRO A 186 -15.80 -22.33 -15.71
N SER A 187 -15.37 -23.21 -14.78
CA SER A 187 -16.05 -24.47 -14.49
C SER A 187 -17.44 -24.28 -13.88
N LYS A 188 -17.63 -23.18 -13.14
CA LYS A 188 -18.89 -22.76 -12.53
C LYS A 188 -19.10 -21.26 -12.71
N PRO A 189 -20.36 -20.77 -12.73
CA PRO A 189 -20.62 -19.33 -12.75
C PRO A 189 -20.10 -18.59 -11.51
N VAL A 190 -20.08 -19.28 -10.36
CA VAL A 190 -19.50 -18.80 -9.11
C VAL A 190 -18.66 -19.93 -8.51
N MET A 191 -17.43 -19.63 -8.10
CA MET A 191 -16.53 -20.63 -7.51
C MET A 191 -15.55 -20.01 -6.51
N LEU A 192 -15.07 -20.85 -5.60
CA LEU A 192 -13.91 -20.58 -4.75
C LEU A 192 -12.62 -20.89 -5.53
N THR A 193 -11.60 -20.05 -5.37
CA THR A 193 -10.24 -20.37 -5.81
C THR A 193 -9.28 -20.37 -4.63
N LYS A 194 -8.40 -21.37 -4.60
CA LYS A 194 -7.32 -21.50 -3.61
C LYS A 194 -6.13 -20.60 -3.91
N ARG A 195 -6.15 -19.87 -5.03
CA ARG A 195 -5.09 -18.89 -5.34
C ARG A 195 -5.07 -17.82 -4.28
N ASP A 196 -3.89 -17.56 -3.74
CA ASP A 196 -3.64 -16.39 -2.92
C ASP A 196 -4.53 -16.34 -1.64
N MET A 197 -4.68 -17.44 -0.92
CA MET A 197 -5.40 -17.43 0.37
C MET A 197 -4.62 -16.67 1.46
N THR A 198 -5.35 -16.17 2.45
CA THR A 198 -4.80 -15.65 3.71
C THR A 198 -5.26 -16.57 4.83
N LEU A 199 -4.36 -17.45 5.28
CA LEU A 199 -4.67 -18.48 6.28
C LEU A 199 -3.81 -18.25 7.54
N PRO A 200 -4.41 -18.31 8.74
CA PRO A 200 -3.69 -18.37 10.01
C PRO A 200 -3.24 -19.81 10.31
N ASP A 201 -2.46 -19.97 11.37
CA ASP A 201 -2.42 -21.25 12.09
C ASP A 201 -3.58 -21.37 13.06
N ILE A 202 -3.99 -22.60 13.34
CA ILE A 202 -4.83 -22.92 14.49
C ILE A 202 -3.91 -23.02 15.70
N ILE A 203 -4.13 -22.17 16.70
CA ILE A 203 -3.31 -22.14 17.91
C ILE A 203 -4.04 -22.89 19.02
N ASN A 204 -3.38 -23.89 19.60
CA ASN A 204 -3.94 -24.72 20.66
C ASN A 204 -4.42 -23.86 21.84
N GLY A 205 -5.68 -24.02 22.25
CA GLY A 205 -6.30 -23.27 23.33
C GLY A 205 -6.86 -21.89 22.95
N GLU A 206 -6.72 -21.47 21.69
CA GLU A 206 -7.32 -20.23 21.20
C GLU A 206 -8.61 -20.48 20.42
N GLY A 207 -9.52 -19.50 20.43
CA GLY A 207 -10.79 -19.56 19.71
C GLY A 207 -10.66 -19.37 18.19
N GLU A 208 -11.80 -19.16 17.55
CA GLU A 208 -11.92 -18.96 16.11
C GLU A 208 -10.96 -17.89 15.53
N LYS A 209 -10.49 -18.13 14.30
CA LYS A 209 -9.55 -17.27 13.58
C LYS A 209 -10.13 -16.70 12.31
N TRP A 210 -9.65 -15.51 11.92
CA TRP A 210 -9.97 -14.93 10.62
C TRP A 210 -9.16 -15.62 9.52
N ALA A 211 -9.78 -15.81 8.37
CA ALA A 211 -9.13 -16.26 7.15
C ALA A 211 -9.78 -15.61 5.95
N ALA A 212 -9.14 -15.65 4.78
CA ALA A 212 -9.73 -15.15 3.56
C ALA A 212 -9.41 -16.02 2.34
N ILE A 213 -10.43 -16.15 1.48
CA ILE A 213 -10.40 -16.95 0.24
C ILE A 213 -11.05 -16.13 -0.88
N ARG A 214 -10.68 -16.41 -2.13
CA ARG A 214 -11.20 -15.67 -3.28
C ARG A 214 -12.44 -16.33 -3.85
N ILE A 215 -13.45 -15.51 -4.14
CA ILE A 215 -14.64 -15.88 -4.91
C ILE A 215 -14.49 -15.28 -6.30
N VAL A 216 -14.61 -16.13 -7.32
CA VAL A 216 -14.75 -15.71 -8.71
C VAL A 216 -16.24 -15.57 -9.03
N ASN A 217 -16.70 -14.34 -9.26
CA ASN A 217 -18.05 -14.08 -9.79
C ASN A 217 -17.98 -13.94 -11.32
N ALA A 218 -18.15 -15.04 -12.04
CA ALA A 218 -18.20 -15.10 -13.50
C ALA A 218 -19.64 -14.91 -14.03
N GLN A 219 -20.38 -13.98 -13.42
CA GLN A 219 -21.75 -13.62 -13.80
C GLN A 219 -21.93 -12.11 -13.88
N GLU A 220 -22.96 -11.69 -14.62
CA GLU A 220 -23.36 -10.29 -14.75
C GLU A 220 -24.29 -9.83 -13.60
N LYS A 221 -24.39 -10.62 -12.53
CA LYS A 221 -25.20 -10.33 -11.35
C LYS A 221 -24.32 -10.23 -10.11
N ALA A 222 -24.64 -9.30 -9.22
CA ALA A 222 -23.99 -9.20 -7.92
C ALA A 222 -24.35 -10.39 -7.03
N LEU A 223 -23.39 -10.86 -6.24
CA LEU A 223 -23.59 -11.86 -5.20
C LEU A 223 -23.74 -11.14 -3.87
N THR A 224 -24.85 -11.40 -3.17
CA THR A 224 -25.17 -10.72 -1.91
C THR A 224 -25.64 -11.70 -0.83
N GLY A 225 -25.31 -11.39 0.42
CA GLY A 225 -25.70 -12.22 1.57
C GLY A 225 -25.10 -13.63 1.52
N LEU A 226 -23.90 -13.75 0.96
CA LEU A 226 -23.15 -15.01 0.89
C LEU A 226 -22.78 -15.48 2.30
N LYS A 227 -22.71 -16.79 2.49
CA LYS A 227 -22.20 -17.40 3.72
C LYS A 227 -21.04 -18.32 3.41
N ILE A 228 -20.00 -18.30 4.24
CA ILE A 228 -18.92 -19.28 4.20
C ILE A 228 -18.91 -20.05 5.51
N GLN A 229 -19.05 -21.38 5.41
CA GLN A 229 -18.85 -22.31 6.51
C GLN A 229 -17.49 -22.99 6.34
N CYS A 230 -16.69 -23.01 7.41
CA CYS A 230 -15.45 -23.77 7.48
C CYS A 230 -15.64 -24.90 8.49
N THR A 231 -15.33 -26.14 8.10
CA THR A 231 -15.43 -27.32 8.96
C THR A 231 -14.11 -28.06 8.97
N LEU A 232 -13.50 -28.22 10.15
CA LEU A 232 -12.28 -29.02 10.33
C LEU A 232 -12.59 -30.52 10.18
N GLU A 233 -11.57 -31.32 9.92
CA GLU A 233 -11.68 -32.78 9.79
C GLU A 233 -12.23 -33.47 11.06
N ASN A 234 -12.13 -32.83 12.23
CA ASN A 234 -12.70 -33.29 13.50
C ASN A 234 -14.19 -32.93 13.69
N GLY A 235 -14.81 -32.24 12.73
CA GLY A 235 -16.23 -31.86 12.72
C GLY A 235 -16.53 -30.48 13.33
N GLU A 236 -15.56 -29.80 13.92
CA GLU A 236 -15.75 -28.41 14.40
C GLU A 236 -16.01 -27.48 13.23
N SER A 237 -16.92 -26.52 13.40
CA SER A 237 -17.28 -25.61 12.32
C SER A 237 -17.58 -24.19 12.78
N ALA A 238 -17.29 -23.23 11.90
CA ALA A 238 -17.63 -21.82 12.06
C ALA A 238 -18.28 -21.32 10.76
N THR A 239 -19.28 -20.43 10.86
CA THR A 239 -19.99 -19.87 9.70
C THR A 239 -20.04 -18.35 9.80
N LEU A 240 -19.78 -17.67 8.68
CA LEU A 240 -19.82 -16.22 8.58
C LEU A 240 -20.64 -15.78 7.36
N THR A 241 -21.52 -14.78 7.54
CA THR A 241 -22.03 -14.00 6.39
C THR A 241 -20.91 -13.11 5.87
N THR A 242 -20.45 -13.38 4.66
CA THR A 242 -19.26 -12.75 4.07
C THR A 242 -19.60 -11.58 3.17
N ASP A 243 -18.58 -10.94 2.61
CA ASP A 243 -18.67 -9.73 1.83
C ASP A 243 -19.34 -9.98 0.46
N ASP A 244 -20.07 -8.97 -0.03
CA ASP A 244 -20.71 -9.02 -1.34
C ASP A 244 -19.67 -8.98 -2.48
N VAL A 245 -20.01 -9.55 -3.64
CA VAL A 245 -19.12 -9.56 -4.82
C VAL A 245 -19.86 -8.97 -6.01
N MET A 246 -19.36 -7.84 -6.54
CA MET A 246 -19.95 -7.19 -7.70
C MET A 246 -19.90 -8.10 -8.95
N PRO A 247 -20.72 -7.83 -9.99
CA PRO A 247 -20.66 -8.57 -11.25
C PRO A 247 -19.27 -8.58 -11.87
N MET A 248 -18.88 -9.73 -12.42
CA MET A 248 -17.63 -9.88 -13.18
C MET A 248 -16.41 -9.41 -12.37
N MET A 249 -16.26 -9.90 -11.15
CA MET A 249 -15.13 -9.57 -10.27
C MET A 249 -14.63 -10.81 -9.55
N VAL A 250 -13.33 -10.84 -9.25
CA VAL A 250 -12.77 -11.75 -8.25
C VAL A 250 -12.47 -10.95 -6.98
N ARG A 251 -13.09 -11.32 -5.86
CA ARG A 251 -12.90 -10.66 -4.57
C ARG A 251 -12.37 -11.64 -3.54
N LYS A 252 -11.39 -11.23 -2.74
CA LYS A 252 -10.92 -12.00 -1.58
C LYS A 252 -11.81 -11.70 -0.37
N VAL A 253 -12.64 -12.65 0.02
CA VAL A 253 -13.65 -12.45 1.07
C VAL A 253 -13.24 -13.16 2.36
N LYS A 254 -13.66 -12.60 3.49
CA LYS A 254 -13.31 -13.12 4.82
C LYS A 254 -14.22 -14.28 5.25
N PHE A 255 -13.69 -15.20 6.03
CA PHE A 255 -14.43 -16.27 6.70
C PHE A 255 -13.79 -16.59 8.06
N ARG A 256 -14.45 -17.44 8.85
CA ARG A 256 -13.96 -17.89 10.15
C ARG A 256 -13.50 -19.33 10.08
N ILE A 257 -12.32 -19.62 10.62
CA ILE A 257 -11.85 -20.96 10.91
C ILE A 257 -12.20 -21.24 12.38
N PRO A 258 -12.86 -22.36 12.70
CA PRO A 258 -13.17 -22.71 14.09
C PRO A 258 -11.89 -22.92 14.90
N GLY A 259 -11.94 -22.59 16.20
CA GLY A 259 -10.87 -22.95 17.12
C GLY A 259 -10.89 -24.44 17.41
N ALA A 260 -9.72 -25.08 17.52
CA ALA A 260 -9.63 -26.50 17.81
C ALA A 260 -9.76 -26.78 19.31
N THR A 261 -10.72 -27.62 19.70
CA THR A 261 -10.90 -28.05 21.10
C THR A 261 -9.88 -29.11 21.53
N SER A 262 -9.38 -29.91 20.59
CA SER A 262 -8.33 -30.89 20.84
C SER A 262 -6.95 -30.35 20.46
N SER A 263 -5.96 -30.45 21.34
CA SER A 263 -4.57 -30.10 21.01
C SER A 263 -3.95 -31.09 20.01
N LYS A 264 -3.41 -30.56 18.91
CA LYS A 264 -2.68 -31.30 17.87
C LYS A 264 -1.45 -30.51 17.46
N LYS A 265 -0.47 -31.18 16.85
CA LYS A 265 0.65 -30.54 16.15
C LYS A 265 0.72 -31.05 14.72
N GLY A 266 0.81 -30.13 13.76
CA GLY A 266 0.96 -30.44 12.35
C GLY A 266 -0.29 -30.15 11.52
N GLU A 267 -0.34 -30.73 10.33
CA GLU A 267 -1.37 -30.42 9.34
C GLU A 267 -2.77 -30.88 9.80
N THR A 268 -3.78 -30.07 9.53
CA THR A 268 -5.20 -30.45 9.61
C THR A 268 -5.94 -29.94 8.39
N LYS A 269 -6.90 -30.73 7.91
CA LYS A 269 -7.72 -30.36 6.76
C LYS A 269 -8.99 -29.65 7.19
N ALA A 270 -9.46 -28.74 6.35
CA ALA A 270 -10.74 -28.10 6.51
C ALA A 270 -11.51 -28.04 5.19
N THR A 271 -12.82 -28.29 5.26
CA THR A 271 -13.74 -28.04 4.15
C THR A 271 -14.28 -26.62 4.26
N VAL A 272 -14.11 -25.84 3.20
CA VAL A 272 -14.71 -24.50 3.06
C VAL A 272 -15.88 -24.60 2.10
N LEU A 273 -17.08 -24.30 2.60
CA LEU A 273 -18.35 -24.35 1.89
C LEU A 273 -18.89 -22.94 1.66
N LEU A 274 -19.07 -22.57 0.40
CA LEU A 274 -19.71 -21.33 -0.02
C LEU A 274 -21.21 -21.57 -0.24
N GLN A 275 -22.04 -20.75 0.39
CA GLN A 275 -23.50 -20.84 0.32
C GLN A 275 -24.12 -19.49 -0.07
N ASP A 276 -25.30 -19.56 -0.68
CA ASP A 276 -26.15 -18.38 -0.87
C ASP A 276 -26.87 -17.98 0.44
N LYS A 277 -27.63 -16.88 0.37
CA LYS A 277 -28.39 -16.37 1.52
C LYS A 277 -29.40 -17.37 2.12
N SER A 278 -29.88 -18.34 1.33
CA SER A 278 -30.80 -19.39 1.78
C SER A 278 -30.09 -20.59 2.42
N GLY A 279 -28.75 -20.63 2.39
CA GLY A 279 -27.94 -21.76 2.85
C GLY A 279 -27.71 -22.83 1.77
N LYS A 280 -28.14 -22.59 0.53
CA LYS A 280 -27.87 -23.51 -0.57
C LYS A 280 -26.40 -23.42 -0.96
N GLU A 281 -25.76 -24.57 -1.09
CA GLU A 281 -24.39 -24.65 -1.58
C GLU A 281 -24.24 -24.11 -3.00
N ILE A 282 -23.22 -23.27 -3.17
CA ILE A 282 -22.75 -22.76 -4.46
C ILE A 282 -21.48 -23.53 -4.87
N ASP A 283 -20.52 -23.62 -3.95
CA ASP A 283 -19.24 -24.28 -4.19
C ASP A 283 -18.58 -24.75 -2.88
N ARG A 284 -17.61 -25.65 -2.99
CA ARG A 284 -16.83 -26.15 -1.86
C ARG A 284 -15.39 -26.44 -2.26
N THR A 285 -14.47 -26.31 -1.32
CA THR A 285 -13.07 -26.69 -1.50
C THR A 285 -12.45 -27.21 -0.21
N GLU A 286 -11.34 -27.93 -0.30
CA GLU A 286 -10.54 -28.37 0.84
C GLU A 286 -9.30 -27.47 0.94
N ILE A 287 -9.00 -27.03 2.17
CA ILE A 287 -7.78 -26.29 2.52
C ILE A 287 -6.99 -27.07 3.56
N SER A 288 -5.66 -26.89 3.53
CA SER A 288 -4.75 -27.38 4.54
C SER A 288 -4.34 -26.25 5.49
N LEU A 289 -4.42 -26.51 6.79
CA LEU A 289 -4.03 -25.61 7.86
C LEU A 289 -2.97 -26.28 8.73
N GLN A 290 -2.22 -25.50 9.50
CA GLN A 290 -1.35 -26.04 10.53
C GLN A 290 -1.95 -25.77 11.91
N GLN A 291 -1.92 -26.77 12.78
CA GLN A 291 -2.24 -26.62 14.18
C GLN A 291 -0.96 -26.67 15.02
N LYS A 292 -0.77 -25.68 15.89
CA LYS A 292 0.48 -25.47 16.62
C LYS A 292 0.23 -25.02 18.06
N ASP A 293 1.22 -25.21 18.92
CA ASP A 293 1.26 -24.53 20.22
C ASP A 293 1.64 -23.07 20.03
N ALA A 294 1.14 -22.19 20.91
CA ALA A 294 1.50 -20.77 20.91
C ALA A 294 3.01 -20.51 21.10
N SER A 295 3.75 -21.48 21.67
CA SER A 295 5.21 -21.42 21.84
C SER A 295 6.02 -21.80 20.59
N SER A 296 5.36 -22.24 19.51
CA SER A 296 6.01 -22.50 18.23
C SER A 296 5.89 -21.28 17.31
N ILE A 297 6.76 -21.15 16.30
CA ILE A 297 6.59 -20.10 15.28
C ILE A 297 5.25 -20.30 14.58
N HIS A 298 4.40 -19.27 14.60
CA HIS A 298 3.03 -19.36 14.12
C HIS A 298 2.53 -18.10 13.42
N GLU A 299 1.49 -18.28 12.62
CA GLU A 299 0.85 -17.24 11.82
C GLU A 299 -0.48 -16.80 12.48
N ARG A 300 -0.66 -15.49 12.66
CA ARG A 300 -1.89 -14.87 13.20
C ARG A 300 -2.53 -13.97 12.16
N THR A 301 -3.85 -13.75 12.28
CA THR A 301 -4.64 -12.92 11.36
C THR A 301 -5.48 -11.89 12.10
N PHE A 302 -5.74 -10.77 11.43
CA PHE A 302 -6.55 -9.66 11.94
C PHE A 302 -7.35 -9.02 10.78
N ILE A 303 -8.28 -8.13 11.12
CA ILE A 303 -9.02 -7.31 10.14
C ILE A 303 -8.36 -5.93 10.11
N SER A 304 -7.92 -5.50 8.93
CA SER A 304 -7.29 -4.19 8.77
C SER A 304 -8.35 -3.08 8.71
N ASP A 305 -8.08 -1.97 9.39
CA ASP A 305 -8.87 -0.75 9.40
C ASP A 305 -8.66 0.10 8.15
N VAL A 306 -7.74 -0.25 7.26
CA VAL A 306 -7.59 0.38 5.94
C VAL A 306 -8.80 0.08 5.05
N ASP A 307 -9.15 -1.20 4.89
CA ASP A 307 -10.10 -1.66 3.87
C ASP A 307 -11.00 -2.83 4.33
N GLY A 308 -10.90 -3.26 5.58
CA GLY A 308 -11.69 -4.36 6.14
C GLY A 308 -11.25 -5.76 5.67
N SER A 309 -10.10 -5.86 5.00
CA SER A 309 -9.52 -7.14 4.56
C SER A 309 -8.86 -7.91 5.70
N VAL A 310 -8.75 -9.23 5.54
CA VAL A 310 -7.96 -10.07 6.46
C VAL A 310 -6.49 -9.99 6.06
N GLN A 311 -5.67 -9.51 6.99
CA GLN A 311 -4.21 -9.54 6.91
C GLN A 311 -3.65 -10.59 7.88
N TYR A 312 -2.39 -10.95 7.69
CA TYR A 312 -1.69 -11.88 8.59
C TYR A 312 -0.34 -11.31 9.02
N TYR A 313 0.21 -11.83 10.10
CA TYR A 313 1.58 -11.59 10.55
C TYR A 313 2.17 -12.88 11.12
N SER A 314 3.50 -12.97 11.17
CA SER A 314 4.19 -14.14 11.70
C SER A 314 4.83 -13.82 13.05
N VAL A 315 4.79 -14.79 13.96
CA VAL A 315 5.31 -14.67 15.32
C VAL A 315 6.42 -15.67 15.53
N ASN A 316 7.59 -15.21 15.99
CA ASN A 316 8.59 -16.04 16.64
C ASN A 316 8.53 -15.77 18.15
N PRO A 317 7.84 -16.63 18.91
CA PRO A 317 7.52 -16.35 20.31
C PRO A 317 8.77 -16.39 21.19
N SER A 318 8.70 -15.72 22.34
CA SER A 318 9.74 -15.87 23.35
C SER A 318 9.81 -17.31 23.84
N THR A 319 11.01 -17.76 24.21
CA THR A 319 11.22 -19.08 24.84
C THR A 319 10.82 -19.11 26.31
N THR A 320 10.64 -17.95 26.93
CA THR A 320 10.11 -17.81 28.29
C THR A 320 8.66 -17.34 28.24
N GLN A 321 7.91 -17.58 29.32
CA GLN A 321 6.53 -17.11 29.45
C GLN A 321 6.45 -16.00 30.49
N GLY A 322 5.73 -14.94 30.17
CA GLY A 322 5.41 -13.86 31.09
C GLY A 322 4.75 -12.68 30.36
N ASP A 323 4.05 -11.84 31.12
CA ASP A 323 3.63 -10.53 30.64
C ASP A 323 4.84 -9.56 30.68
N ASN A 324 4.75 -8.42 30.00
CA ASN A 324 5.78 -7.36 29.97
C ASN A 324 7.14 -7.78 29.38
N GLN A 325 7.14 -8.74 28.44
CA GLN A 325 8.33 -9.04 27.64
C GLN A 325 8.55 -7.98 26.56
N ALA A 326 9.74 -7.93 25.98
CA ALA A 326 10.04 -7.05 24.86
C ALA A 326 9.32 -7.48 23.57
N LEU A 327 9.16 -6.54 22.66
CA LEU A 327 8.64 -6.77 21.31
C LEU A 327 9.66 -6.30 20.28
N PHE A 328 9.99 -7.17 19.32
CA PHE A 328 10.82 -6.80 18.16
C PHE A 328 9.95 -6.82 16.91
N LEU A 329 9.58 -5.63 16.42
CA LEU A 329 8.87 -5.50 15.15
C LEU A 329 9.89 -5.65 14.03
N SER A 330 9.86 -6.78 13.32
CA SER A 330 10.78 -7.06 12.22
C SER A 330 10.12 -6.92 10.85
N VAL A 331 10.43 -5.82 10.18
CA VAL A 331 9.93 -5.53 8.84
C VAL A 331 10.81 -6.18 7.76
N HIS A 332 10.19 -6.84 6.79
CA HIS A 332 10.85 -7.70 5.80
C HIS A 332 11.38 -6.95 4.56
N GLY A 333 12.34 -7.59 3.88
CA GLY A 333 12.89 -7.16 2.59
C GLY A 333 11.94 -7.33 1.41
N ALA A 334 12.33 -6.82 0.24
CA ALA A 334 11.52 -6.92 -0.98
C ALA A 334 11.38 -8.38 -1.42
N SER A 335 10.17 -8.79 -1.77
CA SER A 335 9.84 -10.17 -2.14
C SER A 335 9.92 -11.19 -0.99
N VAL A 336 10.07 -10.77 0.26
CA VAL A 336 10.12 -11.69 1.42
C VAL A 336 8.73 -11.78 2.05
N GLU A 337 8.27 -12.99 2.35
CA GLU A 337 7.07 -13.16 3.18
C GLU A 337 7.36 -12.98 4.67
N ALA A 338 6.41 -12.43 5.44
CA ALA A 338 6.47 -12.32 6.91
C ALA A 338 6.91 -13.61 7.61
N ARG A 339 6.41 -14.74 7.10
CA ARG A 339 6.71 -16.09 7.60
C ARG A 339 8.19 -16.46 7.48
N ASN A 340 8.85 -15.99 6.42
CA ASN A 340 10.26 -16.24 6.15
C ASN A 340 11.12 -15.31 7.00
N GLN A 341 10.68 -14.05 7.13
CA GLN A 341 11.31 -13.07 8.02
C GLN A 341 11.37 -13.57 9.47
N ALA A 342 10.25 -14.04 10.04
CA ALA A 342 10.22 -14.52 11.42
C ALA A 342 11.11 -15.76 11.66
N ARG A 343 11.22 -16.65 10.66
CA ARG A 343 12.02 -17.89 10.72
C ARG A 343 13.53 -17.65 10.56
N ALA A 344 13.94 -16.48 10.06
CA ALA A 344 15.36 -16.13 9.99
C ALA A 344 15.98 -15.84 11.36
N TYR A 345 15.15 -15.61 12.40
CA TYR A 345 15.60 -15.37 13.77
C TYR A 345 15.63 -16.65 14.60
N ALA A 346 16.65 -16.80 15.44
CA ALA A 346 16.57 -17.68 16.59
C ALA A 346 15.59 -17.09 17.64
N PRO A 347 14.73 -17.91 18.28
CA PRO A 347 13.86 -17.46 19.38
C PRO A 347 14.63 -16.74 20.50
N LYS A 348 14.03 -15.71 21.10
CA LYS A 348 14.64 -14.92 22.19
C LYS A 348 14.03 -15.27 23.54
N ASP A 349 14.83 -15.21 24.60
CA ASP A 349 14.40 -15.52 25.97
C ASP A 349 13.75 -14.34 26.71
N TRP A 350 13.66 -13.17 26.06
CA TRP A 350 13.22 -11.93 26.70
C TRP A 350 12.23 -11.10 25.85
N GLY A 351 11.79 -11.63 24.71
CA GLY A 351 10.81 -10.94 23.87
C GLY A 351 10.41 -11.72 22.62
N HIS A 352 9.39 -11.21 21.93
CA HIS A 352 8.78 -11.83 20.76
C HIS A 352 9.22 -11.12 19.47
N ILE A 353 9.63 -11.87 18.44
CA ILE A 353 9.79 -11.29 17.09
C ILE A 353 8.43 -11.32 16.39
N ILE A 354 7.99 -10.16 15.91
CA ILE A 354 6.72 -9.97 15.22
C ILE A 354 7.02 -9.48 13.80
N ALA A 355 6.66 -10.25 12.78
CA ALA A 355 6.89 -9.91 11.39
C ALA A 355 5.58 -9.55 10.67
N PRO A 356 5.29 -8.26 10.42
CA PRO A 356 4.18 -7.81 9.57
C PRO A 356 4.41 -8.16 8.09
N THR A 357 3.42 -7.91 7.23
CA THR A 357 3.46 -8.31 5.81
C THR A 357 3.69 -7.18 4.83
N ASN A 358 3.73 -5.92 5.29
CA ASN A 358 3.71 -4.74 4.40
C ASN A 358 2.53 -4.83 3.43
N ARG A 359 1.43 -5.48 3.84
CA ARG A 359 0.32 -5.94 3.00
C ARG A 359 0.68 -7.02 1.96
N ARG A 360 1.90 -7.01 1.40
CA ARG A 360 2.44 -7.98 0.43
C ARG A 360 3.98 -8.02 0.50
N PRO A 361 4.63 -9.08 -0.03
CA PRO A 361 6.10 -9.21 -0.06
C PRO A 361 6.86 -8.02 -0.70
N PHE A 362 6.27 -7.35 -1.69
CA PHE A 362 6.75 -6.06 -2.19
C PHE A 362 5.96 -4.89 -1.59
N GLY A 363 4.63 -5.07 -1.47
CA GLY A 363 3.74 -4.17 -0.73
C GLY A 363 3.86 -2.73 -1.20
N PHE A 364 3.94 -1.83 -0.22
CA PHE A 364 4.09 -0.40 -0.43
C PHE A 364 5.44 0.13 0.07
N ASN A 365 6.47 -0.73 0.05
CA ASN A 365 7.81 -0.42 0.58
C ASN A 365 7.85 0.05 2.05
N TRP A 366 6.86 -0.35 2.88
CA TRP A 366 6.63 0.15 4.24
C TRP A 366 6.20 1.62 4.34
N GLU A 367 6.01 2.31 3.21
CA GLU A 367 5.35 3.62 3.12
C GLU A 367 3.83 3.44 2.98
N GLU A 368 3.05 4.52 3.08
CA GLU A 368 1.59 4.54 2.85
C GLU A 368 0.81 3.43 3.61
N TRP A 369 0.12 2.52 2.93
CA TRP A 369 -0.61 1.43 3.61
C TRP A 369 0.32 0.39 4.25
N GLY A 370 1.59 0.32 3.82
CA GLY A 370 2.60 -0.53 4.42
C GLY A 370 2.96 -0.13 5.85
N ARG A 371 2.99 1.18 6.14
CA ARG A 371 3.19 1.66 7.52
C ARG A 371 1.99 1.42 8.41
N ILE A 372 0.78 1.50 7.85
CA ILE A 372 -0.45 1.24 8.61
C ILE A 372 -0.48 -0.24 9.00
N ASP A 373 -0.17 -1.16 8.06
CA ASP A 373 -0.04 -2.60 8.35
C ASP A 373 0.96 -2.88 9.48
N ALA A 374 2.12 -2.24 9.46
CA ALA A 374 3.12 -2.39 10.52
C ALA A 374 2.60 -1.96 11.90
N MET A 375 1.87 -0.84 11.96
CA MET A 375 1.33 -0.31 13.22
C MET A 375 0.09 -1.07 13.70
N GLU A 376 -0.76 -1.58 12.79
CA GLU A 376 -1.87 -2.48 13.11
C GLU A 376 -1.33 -3.78 13.73
N VAL A 377 -0.28 -4.37 13.13
CA VAL A 377 0.38 -5.56 13.64
C VAL A 377 1.05 -5.31 14.99
N LEU A 378 1.70 -4.16 15.18
CA LEU A 378 2.28 -3.78 16.46
C LEU A 378 1.19 -3.73 17.55
N ALA A 379 0.08 -3.03 17.29
CA ALA A 379 -1.03 -2.92 18.23
C ALA A 379 -1.68 -4.28 18.55
N GLU A 380 -1.90 -5.12 17.54
CA GLU A 380 -2.43 -6.48 17.74
C GLU A 380 -1.46 -7.36 18.55
N ALA A 381 -0.15 -7.26 18.31
CA ALA A 381 0.84 -8.00 19.06
C ALA A 381 0.96 -7.52 20.52
N GLU A 382 0.97 -6.20 20.76
CA GLU A 382 0.95 -5.61 22.11
C GLU A 382 -0.27 -6.11 22.90
N LYS A 383 -1.45 -6.18 22.25
CA LYS A 383 -2.67 -6.69 22.87
C LYS A 383 -2.62 -8.21 23.17
N VAL A 384 -2.10 -8.99 22.23
CA VAL A 384 -2.06 -10.46 22.35
C VAL A 384 -1.01 -10.92 23.37
N PHE A 385 0.19 -10.32 23.34
CA PHE A 385 1.33 -10.74 24.15
C PHE A 385 1.55 -9.89 25.40
N LYS A 386 0.80 -8.77 25.56
CA LYS A 386 0.91 -7.84 26.69
C LYS A 386 2.37 -7.43 26.94
N THR A 387 3.07 -7.09 25.85
CA THR A 387 4.48 -6.69 25.89
C THR A 387 4.65 -5.35 26.58
N ASP A 388 5.85 -5.10 27.09
CA ASP A 388 6.18 -3.81 27.70
C ASP A 388 6.38 -2.75 26.61
N PRO A 389 5.53 -1.70 26.54
CA PRO A 389 5.67 -0.65 25.54
C PRO A 389 7.02 0.06 25.60
N ALA A 390 7.66 0.12 26.78
CA ALA A 390 8.98 0.73 26.93
C ALA A 390 10.09 -0.09 26.25
N HIS A 391 9.89 -1.39 26.00
CA HIS A 391 10.86 -2.29 25.38
C HIS A 391 10.37 -2.79 24.02
N THR A 392 9.91 -1.85 23.19
CA THR A 392 9.54 -2.09 21.79
C THR A 392 10.67 -1.64 20.86
N TYR A 393 11.08 -2.51 19.95
CA TYR A 393 12.22 -2.30 19.04
C TYR A 393 11.82 -2.55 17.59
N LEU A 394 12.55 -1.94 16.66
CA LEU A 394 12.29 -2.04 15.22
C LEU A 394 13.54 -2.51 14.48
N THR A 395 13.41 -3.46 13.58
CA THR A 395 14.54 -3.95 12.76
C THR A 395 14.09 -4.47 11.41
N GLY A 396 14.98 -4.53 10.44
CA GLY A 396 14.67 -5.07 9.12
C GLY A 396 15.83 -4.99 8.16
N HIS A 397 15.74 -5.77 7.08
CA HIS A 397 16.80 -5.91 6.07
C HIS A 397 16.36 -5.42 4.68
N SER A 398 17.24 -4.75 3.95
CA SER A 398 16.98 -4.28 2.57
C SER A 398 15.80 -3.30 2.51
N MET A 399 14.70 -3.64 1.83
CA MET A 399 13.44 -2.87 1.91
C MET A 399 12.92 -2.76 3.35
N GLY A 400 13.13 -3.78 4.19
CA GLY A 400 12.84 -3.71 5.62
C GLY A 400 13.83 -2.82 6.38
N GLY A 401 15.07 -2.69 5.91
CA GLY A 401 16.01 -1.71 6.44
C GLY A 401 15.57 -0.28 6.13
N HIS A 402 15.05 -0.03 4.92
CA HIS A 402 14.35 1.22 4.60
C HIS A 402 13.10 1.42 5.46
N GLY A 403 12.26 0.39 5.59
CA GLY A 403 11.08 0.43 6.46
C GLY A 403 11.43 0.73 7.92
N THR A 404 12.59 0.27 8.39
CA THR A 404 13.10 0.58 9.74
C THR A 404 13.42 2.06 9.89
N TRP A 405 14.09 2.65 8.91
CA TRP A 405 14.31 4.10 8.89
C TRP A 405 12.99 4.87 8.81
N PHE A 406 12.09 4.47 7.91
CA PHE A 406 10.85 5.16 7.64
C PHE A 406 9.88 5.11 8.84
N LEU A 407 9.64 3.93 9.42
CA LEU A 407 8.76 3.80 10.58
C LEU A 407 9.36 4.47 11.81
N GLY A 408 10.67 4.34 12.03
CA GLY A 408 11.35 4.97 13.16
C GLY A 408 11.28 6.50 13.11
N VAL A 409 11.39 7.10 11.93
CA VAL A 409 11.27 8.56 11.77
C VAL A 409 9.82 9.05 11.80
N THR A 410 8.87 8.19 11.38
CA THR A 410 7.44 8.51 11.32
C THR A 410 6.76 8.36 12.68
N TYR A 411 7.20 7.42 13.51
CA TYR A 411 6.64 7.14 14.84
C TYR A 411 7.74 7.17 15.92
N PRO A 412 8.37 8.34 16.15
CA PRO A 412 9.58 8.48 16.96
C PRO A 412 9.41 8.14 18.45
N ASP A 413 8.18 8.14 18.96
CA ASP A 413 7.85 7.82 20.34
C ASP A 413 7.55 6.33 20.58
N ARG A 414 7.57 5.49 19.53
CA ARG A 414 7.17 4.08 19.60
C ARG A 414 8.32 3.10 19.83
N PHE A 415 9.55 3.47 19.51
CA PHE A 415 10.68 2.54 19.48
C PHE A 415 11.83 3.00 20.37
N ALA A 416 12.23 2.15 21.31
CA ALA A 416 13.37 2.40 22.20
C ALA A 416 14.68 2.45 21.41
N ALA A 417 14.81 1.58 20.41
CA ALA A 417 15.91 1.56 19.48
C ALA A 417 15.50 0.91 18.15
N ILE A 418 16.19 1.29 17.07
CA ILE A 418 15.98 0.78 15.72
C ILE A 418 17.28 0.17 15.16
N ALA A 419 17.15 -0.86 14.31
CA ALA A 419 18.29 -1.51 13.66
C ALA A 419 18.06 -1.73 12.16
N PRO A 420 18.38 -0.73 11.32
CA PRO A 420 18.27 -0.86 9.87
C PRO A 420 19.46 -1.63 9.28
N CYS A 421 19.18 -2.78 8.67
CA CYS A 421 20.18 -3.66 8.06
C CYS A 421 20.18 -3.57 6.53
N ALA A 422 21.37 -3.58 5.90
CA ALA A 422 21.54 -3.53 4.44
C ALA A 422 20.65 -2.46 3.75
N SER A 423 20.64 -1.24 4.28
CA SER A 423 19.50 -0.32 4.15
C SER A 423 19.77 0.90 3.26
N TYR A 424 18.70 1.60 2.92
CA TYR A 424 18.70 2.93 2.28
C TYR A 424 17.61 3.80 2.92
N PRO A 425 17.85 5.10 3.16
CA PRO A 425 16.88 5.94 3.87
C PRO A 425 15.70 6.36 2.97
N ASP A 426 15.97 6.74 1.71
CA ASP A 426 14.96 7.28 0.78
C ASP A 426 14.81 6.39 -0.46
N ILE A 427 13.68 5.69 -0.61
CA ILE A 427 13.41 4.81 -1.76
C ILE A 427 13.50 5.56 -3.11
N ALA A 428 13.03 6.81 -3.17
CA ALA A 428 13.06 7.65 -4.37
C ALA A 428 14.46 7.98 -4.85
N LYS A 429 15.40 8.22 -3.92
CA LYS A 429 16.79 8.54 -4.24
C LYS A 429 17.62 7.28 -4.49
N TYR A 430 17.23 6.14 -3.90
CA TYR A 430 17.91 4.85 -4.07
C TYR A 430 17.58 4.16 -5.40
N SER A 431 16.29 3.94 -5.71
CA SER A 431 15.89 3.03 -6.79
C SER A 431 16.18 3.59 -8.19
N ARG A 432 15.87 4.88 -8.42
CA ARG A 432 16.05 5.56 -9.70
C ARG A 432 16.31 7.06 -9.49
N PRO A 433 17.52 7.48 -9.09
CA PRO A 433 17.82 8.85 -8.67
C PRO A 433 17.48 9.94 -9.71
N ASN A 434 17.41 9.59 -10.99
CA ASN A 434 17.12 10.53 -12.09
C ASN A 434 15.79 10.24 -12.81
N ALA A 435 14.92 9.40 -12.25
CA ALA A 435 13.65 9.04 -12.91
C ALA A 435 12.75 10.26 -13.18
N ASP A 436 12.75 11.23 -12.27
CA ASP A 436 11.96 12.45 -12.39
C ASP A 436 12.70 13.62 -13.04
N ALA A 437 13.93 13.44 -13.52
CA ALA A 437 14.76 14.53 -14.05
C ALA A 437 14.08 15.36 -15.14
N ALA A 438 13.12 14.76 -15.84
CA ALA A 438 12.38 15.42 -16.90
C ALA A 438 11.09 16.14 -16.48
N ASN A 439 10.66 15.96 -15.23
CA ASN A 439 9.59 16.75 -14.64
C ASN A 439 10.18 17.96 -13.88
N VAL A 440 11.50 17.98 -13.64
CA VAL A 440 12.18 19.09 -12.94
C VAL A 440 12.05 20.38 -13.76
N GLY A 441 11.59 21.45 -13.11
CA GLY A 441 11.33 22.74 -13.74
C GLY A 441 9.90 22.90 -14.25
N GLU A 442 9.13 21.82 -14.32
CA GLU A 442 7.73 21.87 -14.73
C GLU A 442 6.84 22.48 -13.65
N LYS A 443 5.93 23.35 -14.05
CA LYS A 443 5.10 24.20 -13.18
C LYS A 443 4.36 23.43 -12.09
N HIS A 444 3.79 22.26 -12.41
CA HIS A 444 3.01 21.46 -11.48
C HIS A 444 3.85 20.47 -10.65
N PHE A 445 5.12 20.24 -11.01
CA PHE A 445 5.94 19.22 -10.36
C PHE A 445 6.24 19.50 -8.88
N PRO A 446 6.49 20.76 -8.45
CA PRO A 446 6.69 21.06 -7.03
C PRO A 446 5.54 20.57 -6.14
N MET A 447 4.27 20.70 -6.58
CA MET A 447 3.12 20.20 -5.82
C MET A 447 3.10 18.67 -5.73
N ILE A 448 3.57 17.97 -6.76
CA ILE A 448 3.70 16.51 -6.73
C ILE A 448 4.82 16.09 -5.76
N CYS A 449 5.97 16.76 -5.79
CA CYS A 449 7.05 16.54 -4.83
C CYS A 449 6.59 16.77 -3.39
N GLN A 450 5.88 17.88 -3.16
CA GLN A 450 5.33 18.24 -1.86
C GLN A 450 4.38 17.16 -1.33
N ALA A 451 3.46 16.68 -2.17
CA ALA A 451 2.58 15.57 -1.81
C ALA A 451 3.30 14.25 -1.49
N ALA A 452 4.56 14.09 -1.92
CA ALA A 452 5.41 12.92 -1.65
C ALA A 452 6.44 13.15 -0.53
N ASN A 453 6.44 14.31 0.14
CA ASN A 453 7.44 14.68 1.16
C ASN A 453 7.45 13.72 2.36
N ALA A 454 6.32 13.09 2.67
CA ALA A 454 6.23 12.18 3.81
C ALA A 454 7.17 10.97 3.69
N GLY A 455 7.51 10.53 2.47
CA GLY A 455 8.50 9.48 2.21
C GLY A 455 9.97 9.89 2.37
N ARG A 456 10.26 11.15 2.74
CA ARG A 456 11.63 11.71 2.77
C ARG A 456 12.26 11.60 4.17
N VAL A 457 12.74 10.40 4.49
CA VAL A 457 13.37 10.07 5.77
C VAL A 457 14.49 11.03 6.14
N LEU A 458 15.35 11.36 5.17
CA LEU A 458 16.49 12.25 5.44
C LEU A 458 16.05 13.64 5.91
N ASP A 459 14.93 14.14 5.41
CA ASP A 459 14.40 15.46 5.78
C ASP A 459 13.72 15.44 7.16
N LEU A 460 13.30 14.26 7.64
CA LEU A 460 12.68 14.04 8.95
C LEU A 460 13.66 13.52 10.02
N ARG A 461 14.94 13.28 9.67
CA ARG A 461 15.96 12.59 10.50
C ARG A 461 16.13 13.07 11.95
N LYS A 462 15.71 14.28 12.28
CA LYS A 462 15.77 14.81 13.65
C LYS A 462 14.84 14.07 14.61
N ASN A 463 13.81 13.41 14.09
CA ASN A 463 12.89 12.61 14.89
C ASN A 463 13.59 11.40 15.55
N PHE A 464 14.78 11.01 15.12
CA PHE A 464 15.50 9.89 15.76
C PHE A 464 16.10 10.22 17.14
N LEU A 465 16.14 11.50 17.56
CA LEU A 465 16.91 11.95 18.73
C LEU A 465 16.65 11.19 20.05
N GLN A 466 15.50 10.53 20.20
CA GLN A 466 15.13 9.79 21.41
C GLN A 466 15.28 8.27 21.31
N SER A 467 15.68 7.74 20.14
CA SER A 467 15.82 6.30 19.89
C SER A 467 17.30 5.94 19.67
N GLY A 468 17.74 4.82 20.23
CA GLY A 468 19.04 4.25 19.86
C GLY A 468 19.04 3.77 18.41
N ILE A 469 20.18 3.82 17.72
CA ILE A 469 20.29 3.35 16.32
C ILE A 469 21.46 2.38 16.17
N TYR A 470 21.20 1.18 15.63
CA TYR A 470 22.26 0.23 15.26
C TYR A 470 22.26 -0.05 13.75
N ILE A 471 23.29 0.41 13.05
CA ILE A 471 23.43 0.17 11.60
C ILE A 471 24.29 -1.08 11.35
N LEU A 472 23.75 -2.02 10.56
CA LEU A 472 24.45 -3.23 10.14
C LEU A 472 24.45 -3.36 8.61
N HIS A 473 25.60 -3.57 7.98
CA HIS A 473 25.68 -3.74 6.52
C HIS A 473 26.88 -4.59 6.12
N GLY A 474 26.75 -5.41 5.09
CA GLY A 474 27.89 -6.13 4.51
C GLY A 474 28.75 -5.22 3.62
N ASP A 475 30.08 -5.20 3.81
CA ASP A 475 30.96 -4.32 3.03
C ASP A 475 31.06 -4.66 1.53
N SER A 476 30.55 -5.83 1.15
CA SER A 476 30.59 -6.42 -0.19
C SER A 476 29.17 -6.56 -0.80
N ASP A 477 28.20 -5.79 -0.31
CA ASP A 477 26.82 -5.75 -0.80
C ASP A 477 26.74 -5.12 -2.21
N ASN A 478 26.23 -5.89 -3.18
CA ASN A 478 26.07 -5.48 -4.58
C ASN A 478 24.62 -5.13 -4.96
N VAL A 479 23.68 -5.19 -4.02
CA VAL A 479 22.27 -4.85 -4.21
C VAL A 479 21.97 -3.48 -3.60
N VAL A 480 22.37 -3.27 -2.34
CA VAL A 480 22.29 -1.98 -1.68
C VAL A 480 23.72 -1.49 -1.44
N PRO A 481 24.21 -0.52 -2.24
CA PRO A 481 25.58 -0.04 -2.13
C PRO A 481 25.90 0.46 -0.72
N ILE A 482 27.08 0.09 -0.22
CA ILE A 482 27.55 0.43 1.14
C ILE A 482 27.58 1.94 1.40
N GLU A 483 27.69 2.75 0.35
CA GLU A 483 27.64 4.21 0.41
C GLU A 483 26.34 4.74 1.04
N GLN A 484 25.23 4.01 0.95
CA GLN A 484 23.96 4.40 1.57
C GLN A 484 24.09 4.50 3.09
N VAL A 485 24.68 3.49 3.74
CA VAL A 485 24.84 3.46 5.19
C VAL A 485 26.04 4.28 5.68
N ARG A 486 27.10 4.39 4.88
CA ARG A 486 28.21 5.30 5.19
C ARG A 486 27.75 6.75 5.21
N ARG A 487 26.91 7.16 4.26
CA ARG A 487 26.26 8.48 4.25
C ARG A 487 25.36 8.67 5.47
N MET A 488 24.56 7.67 5.84
CA MET A 488 23.74 7.76 7.05
C MET A 488 24.59 7.93 8.31
N ARG A 489 25.70 7.18 8.44
CA ARG A 489 26.66 7.34 9.53
C ARG A 489 27.22 8.76 9.60
N GLU A 490 27.64 9.33 8.47
CA GLU A 490 28.13 10.71 8.41
C GLU A 490 27.07 11.71 8.86
N ILE A 491 25.83 11.55 8.38
CA ILE A 491 24.70 12.41 8.75
C ILE A 491 24.40 12.31 10.25
N LEU A 492 24.26 11.10 10.79
CA LEU A 492 24.00 10.88 12.21
C LEU A 492 25.13 11.43 13.09
N GLY A 493 26.39 11.28 12.67
CA GLY A 493 27.55 11.83 13.37
C GLY A 493 27.54 13.35 13.56
N THR A 494 26.67 14.09 12.86
CA THR A 494 26.52 15.54 13.04
C THR A 494 25.55 15.95 14.15
N PHE A 495 24.67 15.07 14.61
CA PHE A 495 23.61 15.45 15.57
C PHE A 495 23.13 14.35 16.52
N HIS A 496 23.28 13.07 16.18
CA HIS A 496 22.71 11.96 16.92
C HIS A 496 23.67 11.48 18.01
N PRO A 497 23.28 11.49 19.30
CA PRO A 497 24.20 11.18 20.39
C PRO A 497 24.43 9.68 20.60
N ASP A 498 23.54 8.84 20.08
CA ASP A 498 23.46 7.42 20.44
C ASP A 498 23.27 6.53 19.22
N PHE A 499 24.36 6.17 18.55
CA PHE A 499 24.30 5.19 17.47
C PHE A 499 25.53 4.31 17.38
N CYS A 500 25.31 3.06 16.95
CA CYS A 500 26.33 2.08 16.60
C CYS A 500 26.34 1.85 15.08
N TYR A 501 27.52 1.52 14.56
CA TYR A 501 27.73 1.23 13.14
C TYR A 501 28.68 0.06 12.97
N TYR A 502 28.28 -0.94 12.20
CA TYR A 502 29.10 -2.11 11.90
C TYR A 502 29.01 -2.51 10.42
N GLU A 503 30.18 -2.57 9.77
CA GLU A 503 30.34 -3.20 8.45
C GLU A 503 30.79 -4.64 8.64
N TYR A 504 30.01 -5.62 8.18
CA TYR A 504 30.37 -7.03 8.22
C TYR A 504 31.42 -7.31 7.12
N PRO A 505 32.66 -7.72 7.48
CA PRO A 505 33.72 -7.93 6.50
C PRO A 505 33.40 -9.07 5.52
N GLY A 506 33.47 -8.78 4.22
CA GLY A 506 33.11 -9.72 3.16
C GLY A 506 31.61 -10.03 3.06
N GLY A 507 30.76 -9.35 3.84
CA GLY A 507 29.32 -9.58 3.85
C GLY A 507 28.68 -9.13 2.53
N SER A 508 27.95 -10.03 1.86
CA SER A 508 27.15 -9.70 0.69
C SER A 508 25.80 -9.09 1.09
N HIS A 509 24.85 -8.92 0.15
CA HIS A 509 23.50 -8.46 0.48
C HIS A 509 22.81 -9.35 1.50
N TRP A 510 22.97 -10.67 1.39
CA TRP A 510 22.51 -11.65 2.37
C TRP A 510 23.62 -12.68 2.56
N TYR A 511 24.24 -12.68 3.73
CA TYR A 511 25.40 -13.53 4.02
C TYR A 511 25.07 -14.69 4.97
N SER A 512 24.09 -14.52 5.87
CA SER A 512 23.55 -15.57 6.74
C SER A 512 22.30 -15.04 7.47
N ASN A 513 21.74 -15.82 8.39
CA ASN A 513 20.72 -15.31 9.31
C ASN A 513 21.20 -14.10 10.12
N GLU A 514 22.51 -13.92 10.32
CA GLU A 514 23.07 -12.73 10.99
C GLU A 514 22.76 -11.43 10.25
N SER A 515 22.35 -11.47 8.98
CA SER A 515 21.87 -10.29 8.25
C SER A 515 20.62 -9.66 8.90
N VAL A 516 19.92 -10.41 9.77
CA VAL A 516 18.80 -9.94 10.59
C VAL A 516 18.95 -10.30 12.07
N ASP A 517 19.61 -11.42 12.38
CA ASP A 517 19.75 -11.98 13.74
C ASP A 517 21.13 -11.76 14.37
N TRP A 518 21.70 -10.57 14.18
CA TRP A 518 23.01 -10.21 14.71
C TRP A 518 22.95 -9.97 16.22
N LYS A 519 23.65 -10.78 17.03
CA LYS A 519 23.59 -10.71 18.50
C LYS A 519 23.83 -9.29 19.07
N PRO A 520 24.84 -8.52 18.63
CA PRO A 520 25.04 -7.14 19.10
C PRO A 520 23.86 -6.19 18.90
N ILE A 521 22.99 -6.40 17.89
CA ILE A 521 21.75 -5.61 17.77
C ILE A 521 20.84 -5.88 18.98
N PHE A 522 20.67 -7.14 19.37
CA PHE A 522 19.80 -7.50 20.50
C PHE A 522 20.41 -7.12 21.85
N ASP A 523 21.73 -7.15 21.97
CA ASP A 523 22.42 -6.61 23.15
C ASP A 523 22.19 -5.10 23.25
N TYR A 524 22.33 -4.37 22.13
CA TYR A 524 22.07 -2.93 22.06
C TYR A 524 20.61 -2.62 22.42
N PHE A 525 19.64 -3.33 21.83
CA PHE A 525 18.22 -3.19 22.18
C PHE A 525 17.99 -3.33 23.69
N ARG A 526 18.56 -4.35 24.34
CA ARG A 526 18.41 -4.59 25.78
C ARG A 526 18.89 -3.42 26.65
N TRP A 527 19.77 -2.55 26.15
CA TRP A 527 20.24 -1.37 26.88
C TRP A 527 19.32 -0.15 26.74
N HIS A 528 18.30 -0.20 25.89
CA HIS A 528 17.43 0.93 25.57
C HIS A 528 16.00 0.65 26.00
N SER A 529 15.34 1.73 26.43
CA SER A 529 13.91 1.79 26.72
C SER A 529 13.34 3.10 26.22
N VAL A 530 12.09 3.12 25.74
CA VAL A 530 11.37 4.35 25.40
C VAL A 530 11.25 5.18 26.69
N PRO A 531 11.78 6.43 26.73
CA PRO A 531 11.66 7.29 27.90
C PRO A 531 10.20 7.67 28.14
N SER A 532 9.81 7.88 29.39
CA SER A 532 8.52 8.53 29.67
C SER A 532 8.54 9.99 29.22
N ALA A 533 7.39 10.54 28.82
CA ALA A 533 7.28 11.89 28.27
C ALA A 533 7.91 12.98 29.16
N ASP A 534 7.78 12.87 30.49
CA ASP A 534 8.38 13.79 31.46
C ASP A 534 9.92 13.74 31.49
N LYS A 535 10.55 12.69 30.96
CA LYS A 535 12.01 12.57 30.82
C LYS A 535 12.55 13.17 29.53
N VAL A 536 11.70 13.41 28.53
CA VAL A 536 12.09 14.07 27.28
C VAL A 536 12.13 15.58 27.50
N LYS A 537 13.29 16.06 27.97
CA LYS A 537 13.50 17.48 28.36
C LYS A 537 13.68 18.43 27.17
N GLN A 538 14.16 17.92 26.04
CA GLN A 538 14.25 18.64 24.78
C GLN A 538 13.69 17.75 23.67
N LEU A 539 12.86 18.33 22.82
CA LEU A 539 12.18 17.65 21.72
C LEU A 539 12.36 18.47 20.44
N GLU A 540 12.82 17.82 19.37
CA GLU A 540 12.75 18.32 17.99
C GLU A 540 11.90 17.33 17.20
N PHE A 541 10.79 17.79 16.64
CA PHE A 541 9.90 16.96 15.86
C PHE A 541 9.62 17.59 14.50
N HIS A 542 9.67 16.78 13.46
CA HIS A 542 9.49 17.13 12.07
C HIS A 542 8.41 16.25 11.45
N THR A 543 7.54 16.84 10.64
CA THR A 543 6.58 16.06 9.84
C THR A 543 6.33 16.76 8.52
N ALA A 544 6.12 15.98 7.46
CA ALA A 544 5.61 16.53 6.21
C ALA A 544 4.09 16.66 6.24
N SER A 545 3.38 15.79 6.96
CA SER A 545 1.92 15.80 6.99
C SER A 545 1.40 15.22 8.32
N PRO A 546 0.59 15.99 9.07
CA PRO A 546 -0.13 15.49 10.24
C PRO A 546 -1.00 14.26 9.98
N ALA A 547 -1.43 13.97 8.75
CA ALA A 547 -2.13 12.72 8.45
C ALA A 547 -1.23 11.46 8.55
N ILE A 548 0.07 11.63 8.42
CA ILE A 548 1.04 10.52 8.38
C ILE A 548 1.78 10.41 9.71
N SER A 549 2.24 11.54 10.24
CA SER A 549 2.86 11.64 11.55
C SER A 549 2.49 12.98 12.18
N ALA A 550 1.66 12.97 13.21
CA ALA A 550 1.23 14.18 13.89
C ALA A 550 1.97 14.42 15.21
N LYS A 551 2.51 13.37 15.84
CA LYS A 551 2.84 13.38 17.25
C LYS A 551 4.25 12.86 17.51
N ASP A 552 4.91 13.52 18.45
CA ASP A 552 6.12 13.04 19.12
C ASP A 552 6.00 13.37 20.62
N TYR A 553 6.04 12.34 21.46
CA TYR A 553 5.81 12.39 22.91
C TYR A 553 4.63 13.30 23.32
N TRP A 554 4.93 14.51 23.79
CA TRP A 554 3.99 15.44 24.40
C TRP A 554 3.61 16.60 23.47
N VAL A 555 4.02 16.55 22.18
CA VAL A 555 3.65 17.54 21.16
C VAL A 555 2.89 16.86 20.02
N THR A 556 1.78 17.45 19.59
CA THR A 556 1.06 17.08 18.37
C THR A 556 0.95 18.29 17.46
N ILE A 557 1.44 18.21 16.22
CA ILE A 557 1.19 19.21 15.17
C ILE A 557 -0.18 18.90 14.57
N ASN A 558 -1.15 19.79 14.76
CA ASN A 558 -2.52 19.60 14.26
C ASN A 558 -2.68 20.10 12.83
N GLN A 559 -2.11 21.27 12.54
CA GLN A 559 -2.25 22.00 11.29
C GLN A 559 -0.95 22.69 10.88
N GLN A 560 -0.73 22.81 9.58
CA GLN A 560 0.42 23.44 8.94
C GLN A 560 -0.01 24.76 8.31
N ASP A 561 0.92 25.71 8.18
CA ASP A 561 0.66 26.95 7.43
C ASP A 561 0.55 26.64 5.92
N THR A 562 1.40 25.72 5.43
CA THR A 562 1.46 25.15 4.08
C THR A 562 1.36 23.63 4.19
N ALA A 563 0.24 23.06 3.74
CA ALA A 563 -0.03 21.62 3.81
C ALA A 563 1.03 20.79 3.06
N TYR A 564 1.47 19.66 3.62
CA TYR A 564 2.43 18.73 2.99
C TYR A 564 3.87 19.25 2.80
N ASP A 565 4.15 20.53 3.11
CA ASP A 565 5.53 21.00 3.27
C ASP A 565 6.07 20.60 4.66
N PHE A 566 7.39 20.60 4.85
CA PHE A 566 7.97 20.19 6.12
C PHE A 566 7.63 21.19 7.24
N SER A 567 7.03 20.68 8.31
CA SER A 567 6.84 21.37 9.57
C SER A 567 7.85 20.91 10.58
N SER A 568 8.24 21.81 11.48
CA SER A 568 9.06 21.44 12.63
C SER A 568 8.71 22.23 13.88
N VAL A 569 8.98 21.59 15.02
CA VAL A 569 8.91 22.19 16.35
C VAL A 569 10.19 21.85 17.11
N SER A 570 10.67 22.80 17.92
CA SER A 570 11.79 22.58 18.83
C SER A 570 11.44 23.18 20.18
N PHE A 571 11.22 22.33 21.18
CA PHE A 571 10.81 22.74 22.52
C PHE A 571 11.70 22.16 23.61
N LYS A 572 11.84 22.91 24.69
CA LYS A 572 12.52 22.50 25.92
C LYS A 572 11.59 22.70 27.10
N GLN A 573 11.64 21.78 28.07
CA GLN A 573 11.01 22.00 29.37
C GLN A 573 11.75 23.10 30.14
N THR A 574 11.00 23.91 30.86
CA THR A 574 11.46 24.94 31.80
C THR A 574 10.93 24.59 33.20
N ASP A 575 11.31 25.35 34.22
CA ASP A 575 10.86 25.08 35.60
C ASP A 575 9.33 25.07 35.74
N ASN A 576 8.63 25.95 34.99
CA ASN A 576 7.18 26.15 35.07
C ASN A 576 6.50 26.04 33.69
N GLY A 577 6.98 25.19 32.79
CA GLY A 577 6.34 25.01 31.48
C GLY A 577 7.30 24.62 30.36
N ILE A 578 7.10 25.16 29.16
CA ILE A 578 7.91 24.85 27.98
C ILE A 578 8.28 26.11 27.19
N SER A 579 9.42 26.06 26.48
CA SER A 579 9.87 27.14 25.60
C SER A 579 10.39 26.59 24.28
N GLY A 580 10.05 27.22 23.16
CA GLY A 580 10.44 26.72 21.84
C GLY A 580 10.01 27.58 20.65
N THR A 581 10.27 27.04 19.46
CA THR A 581 9.96 27.67 18.18
C THR A 581 9.29 26.69 17.23
N THR A 582 8.55 27.25 16.26
CA THR A 582 7.86 26.48 15.22
C THR A 582 8.28 26.93 13.82
N SER A 583 8.13 26.05 12.84
CA SER A 583 8.25 26.35 11.41
C SER A 583 7.14 25.63 10.66
N ASN A 584 6.37 26.37 9.85
CA ASN A 584 5.23 25.85 9.09
C ASN A 584 4.18 25.15 9.99
N VAL A 585 3.74 25.79 11.06
CA VAL A 585 2.76 25.24 12.01
C VAL A 585 1.66 26.26 12.26
N ALA A 586 0.43 25.93 11.89
CA ALA A 586 -0.76 26.75 12.13
C ALA A 586 -1.44 26.41 13.47
N SER A 587 -1.33 25.15 13.91
CA SER A 587 -1.86 24.70 15.20
C SER A 587 -1.11 23.48 15.74
N LEU A 588 -1.04 23.39 17.06
CA LEU A 588 -0.46 22.27 17.79
C LEU A 588 -1.14 22.06 19.15
N THR A 589 -0.97 20.87 19.71
CA THR A 589 -1.45 20.47 21.04
C THR A 589 -0.28 20.01 21.88
N PHE A 590 -0.23 20.46 23.15
CA PHE A 590 0.70 19.95 24.15
C PHE A 590 -0.03 19.08 25.18
N ASP A 591 0.54 17.91 25.48
CA ASP A 591 0.09 17.01 26.55
C ASP A 591 0.83 17.33 27.87
N PHE A 592 0.41 18.41 28.54
CA PHE A 592 0.99 18.79 29.84
C PHE A 592 0.77 17.80 30.98
N PRO A 593 -0.36 17.08 31.07
CA PRO A 593 -0.49 15.98 32.01
C PRO A 593 0.65 14.97 31.91
N ALA A 594 1.08 14.62 30.69
CA ALA A 594 2.21 13.73 30.47
C ALA A 594 3.56 14.30 30.94
N LEU A 595 3.69 15.63 30.99
CA LEU A 595 4.88 16.34 31.50
C LEU A 595 4.89 16.55 33.02
N LYS A 596 3.77 16.32 33.71
CA LYS A 596 3.61 16.52 35.17
C LYS A 596 3.95 17.96 35.62
N LEU A 597 3.50 18.94 34.83
CA LEU A 597 3.70 20.36 35.12
C LEU A 597 2.79 20.86 36.27
N PRO A 598 3.16 21.95 36.97
CA PRO A 598 2.28 22.59 37.95
C PRO A 598 1.03 23.20 37.28
N ALA A 599 -0.02 23.45 38.08
CA ALA A 599 -1.24 24.09 37.59
C ALA A 599 -0.98 25.50 37.01
N GLU A 600 -0.08 26.26 37.61
CA GLU A 600 0.39 27.53 37.06
C GLU A 600 1.60 27.28 36.15
N ALA A 601 1.34 27.11 34.85
CA ALA A 601 2.38 26.86 33.85
C ALA A 601 2.36 27.92 32.73
N SER A 602 3.38 27.91 31.88
CA SER A 602 3.48 28.81 30.73
C SER A 602 4.06 28.14 29.49
N ILE A 603 3.69 28.64 28.32
CA ILE A 603 4.29 28.30 27.03
C ILE A 603 4.99 29.55 26.52
N THR A 604 6.29 29.47 26.25
CA THR A 604 6.99 30.46 25.43
C THR A 604 7.16 29.89 24.02
N ILE A 605 6.43 30.41 23.05
CA ILE A 605 6.39 29.91 21.67
C ILE A 605 6.60 31.08 20.70
N ASP A 606 7.59 30.96 19.82
CA ASP A 606 7.91 32.00 18.81
C ASP A 606 8.09 33.41 19.39
N ASN A 607 8.68 33.49 20.59
CA ASN A 607 8.87 34.71 21.41
C ASN A 607 7.60 35.30 22.05
N GLU A 608 6.48 34.59 22.03
CA GLU A 608 5.26 34.91 22.78
C GLU A 608 5.16 34.04 24.03
N THR A 609 4.79 34.61 25.18
CA THR A 609 4.56 33.85 26.43
C THR A 609 3.08 33.82 26.76
N ILE A 610 2.53 32.62 26.93
CA ILE A 610 1.11 32.36 27.16
C ILE A 610 0.95 31.59 28.48
N PRO A 611 0.19 32.11 29.46
CA PRO A 611 -0.14 31.36 30.67
C PRO A 611 -1.11 30.21 30.36
N VAL A 612 -0.86 29.05 30.97
CA VAL A 612 -1.64 27.82 30.74
C VAL A 612 -1.84 27.06 32.04
N ASP A 613 -2.82 26.16 32.04
CA ASP A 613 -3.03 25.21 33.11
C ASP A 613 -2.28 23.91 32.80
N GLY A 614 -1.20 23.62 33.55
CA GLY A 614 -0.37 22.44 33.32
C GLY A 614 -1.03 21.10 33.64
N THR A 615 -2.25 21.10 34.21
CA THR A 615 -2.99 19.87 34.55
C THR A 615 -3.88 19.34 33.42
N ARG A 616 -3.95 20.04 32.29
CA ARG A 616 -4.75 19.66 31.12
C ARG A 616 -3.99 19.89 29.81
N PRO A 617 -4.37 19.21 28.72
CA PRO A 617 -3.80 19.51 27.41
C PRO A 617 -4.05 20.97 27.01
N ALA A 618 -3.11 21.56 26.28
CA ALA A 618 -3.24 22.91 25.74
C ALA A 618 -3.21 22.88 24.22
N VAL A 619 -4.26 23.40 23.59
CA VAL A 619 -4.36 23.53 22.13
C VAL A 619 -4.06 24.99 21.77
N LEU A 620 -3.06 25.19 20.92
CA LEU A 620 -2.69 26.48 20.39
C LEU A 620 -3.01 26.56 18.89
N LYS A 621 -3.51 27.71 18.46
CA LYS A 621 -3.76 28.02 17.06
C LYS A 621 -3.32 29.45 16.76
N LYS A 622 -2.75 29.68 15.58
CA LYS A 622 -2.43 31.03 15.10
C LYS A 622 -3.73 31.72 14.66
N VAL A 623 -4.04 32.87 15.26
CA VAL A 623 -5.14 33.76 14.88
C VAL A 623 -4.55 35.11 14.51
N SER A 624 -4.73 35.52 13.25
CA SER A 624 -4.12 36.75 12.70
C SER A 624 -2.60 36.85 12.95
N GLY A 625 -1.90 35.71 12.84
CA GLY A 625 -0.44 35.62 13.00
C GLY A 625 0.07 35.55 14.43
N LYS A 626 -0.79 35.52 15.45
CA LYS A 626 -0.42 35.39 16.88
C LYS A 626 -0.92 34.10 17.48
N TRP A 627 -0.23 33.57 18.47
CA TRP A 627 -0.65 32.34 19.15
C TRP A 627 -1.79 32.62 20.12
N SER A 628 -2.80 31.75 20.12
CA SER A 628 -3.94 31.84 21.04
C SER A 628 -4.36 30.45 21.50
N LEU A 629 -4.79 30.36 22.76
CA LEU A 629 -5.41 29.16 23.30
C LEU A 629 -6.81 28.98 22.71
N VAL A 630 -7.08 27.77 22.25
CA VAL A 630 -8.41 27.33 21.82
C VAL A 630 -8.78 26.06 22.58
N GLU A 631 -10.07 25.74 22.61
CA GLU A 631 -10.55 24.52 23.28
C GLU A 631 -10.18 23.27 22.47
N GLU A 632 -10.44 23.30 21.17
CA GLU A 632 -10.15 22.22 20.22
C GLU A 632 -10.00 22.76 18.80
N ILE A 633 -9.54 21.90 17.88
CA ILE A 633 -9.55 22.19 16.45
C ILE A 633 -10.92 21.81 15.89
N PRO A 634 -11.65 22.74 15.26
CA PRO A 634 -12.96 22.45 14.72
C PRO A 634 -12.91 21.27 13.76
N VAL A 635 -13.81 20.30 13.91
CA VAL A 635 -13.87 19.13 13.01
C VAL A 635 -14.15 19.52 11.56
N THR A 636 -14.67 20.72 11.31
CA THR A 636 -14.87 21.28 9.96
C THR A 636 -13.56 21.68 9.26
N GLU A 637 -12.46 21.76 9.99
CA GLU A 637 -11.13 22.07 9.46
C GLU A 637 -10.30 20.79 9.21
N LYS A 638 -9.10 20.95 8.67
CA LYS A 638 -8.08 19.91 8.57
C LYS A 638 -7.53 19.62 9.96
N TYR A 639 -7.36 18.35 10.28
CA TYR A 639 -6.71 17.87 11.51
C TYR A 639 -6.17 16.45 11.28
N PRO A 640 -5.32 15.88 12.15
CA PRO A 640 -4.55 14.66 11.85
C PRO A 640 -5.35 13.49 11.26
N SER A 641 -6.51 13.13 11.83
CA SER A 641 -7.31 12.01 11.29
C SER A 641 -8.03 12.32 9.97
N ARG A 642 -8.03 13.60 9.55
CA ARG A 642 -8.67 14.08 8.33
C ARG A 642 -7.94 15.32 7.82
N TYR A 643 -6.72 15.12 7.33
CA TYR A 643 -5.84 16.22 6.92
C TYR A 643 -5.85 16.49 5.41
N GLY A 644 -6.23 15.49 4.60
CA GLY A 644 -6.14 15.55 3.14
C GLY A 644 -4.97 14.72 2.60
N GLY A 645 -4.58 15.00 1.35
CA GLY A 645 -3.81 14.13 0.48
C GLY A 645 -4.72 13.09 -0.17
N PHE A 646 -4.82 13.09 -1.49
CA PHE A 646 -5.79 12.24 -2.20
C PHE A 646 -5.73 10.75 -1.79
N LYS A 647 -4.51 10.25 -1.52
CA LYS A 647 -4.27 8.86 -1.13
C LYS A 647 -4.91 8.49 0.23
N GLN A 648 -5.11 9.46 1.12
CA GLN A 648 -5.78 9.23 2.41
C GLN A 648 -7.26 8.88 2.26
N ALA A 649 -7.88 9.15 1.10
CA ALA A 649 -9.24 8.72 0.81
C ALA A 649 -9.42 7.19 0.75
N PHE A 650 -8.32 6.43 0.68
CA PHE A 650 -8.33 4.96 0.61
C PHE A 650 -8.12 4.29 1.99
N ASP A 651 -7.98 5.09 3.05
CA ASP A 651 -7.88 4.59 4.43
C ASP A 651 -9.28 4.43 5.06
N ASN A 652 -9.33 4.11 6.35
CA ASN A 652 -10.55 4.15 7.17
C ASN A 652 -11.71 3.32 6.58
N ARG A 653 -11.44 2.04 6.35
CA ARG A 653 -12.32 1.01 5.79
C ARG A 653 -13.01 1.51 4.53
N VAL A 654 -12.26 2.00 3.55
CA VAL A 654 -12.82 2.64 2.35
C VAL A 654 -13.90 1.81 1.64
N VAL A 655 -14.89 2.49 1.05
CA VAL A 655 -15.88 1.92 0.11
C VAL A 655 -15.82 2.63 -1.24
N PHE A 656 -15.91 1.88 -2.33
CA PHE A 656 -15.93 2.40 -3.70
C PHE A 656 -17.37 2.47 -4.21
N VAL A 657 -17.78 3.65 -4.68
CA VAL A 657 -19.16 3.92 -5.11
C VAL A 657 -19.17 4.41 -6.56
N TYR A 658 -19.65 3.57 -7.48
CA TYR A 658 -19.66 3.89 -8.91
C TYR A 658 -21.00 4.42 -9.41
N ALA A 659 -20.93 5.34 -10.37
CA ALA A 659 -22.07 6.00 -10.99
C ALA A 659 -22.98 5.03 -11.77
N THR A 660 -24.30 5.26 -11.68
CA THR A 660 -25.30 4.57 -12.52
C THR A 660 -26.27 5.51 -13.24
N GLY A 661 -26.14 6.82 -13.05
CA GLY A 661 -27.01 7.84 -13.64
C GLY A 661 -26.60 8.33 -15.03
N GLY A 662 -25.48 7.86 -15.57
CA GLY A 662 -24.98 8.26 -16.89
C GLY A 662 -25.59 7.45 -18.04
N ASN A 663 -25.08 7.67 -19.25
CA ASN A 663 -25.38 6.83 -20.40
C ASN A 663 -24.69 5.44 -20.28
N LYS A 664 -24.98 4.53 -21.21
CA LYS A 664 -24.45 3.15 -21.17
C LYS A 664 -22.91 3.10 -21.13
N GLU A 665 -22.23 3.92 -21.93
CA GLU A 665 -20.78 3.95 -22.00
C GLU A 665 -20.17 4.50 -20.70
N GLU A 666 -20.71 5.60 -20.19
CA GLU A 666 -20.29 6.22 -18.92
C GLU A 666 -20.46 5.24 -17.74
N ASN A 667 -21.62 4.59 -17.63
CA ASN A 667 -21.90 3.62 -16.57
C ASN A 667 -20.98 2.40 -16.66
N THR A 668 -20.73 1.90 -17.88
CA THR A 668 -19.82 0.78 -18.10
C THR A 668 -18.40 1.15 -17.69
N TRP A 669 -17.95 2.36 -18.05
CA TRP A 669 -16.63 2.86 -17.69
C TRP A 669 -16.46 2.98 -16.18
N TYR A 670 -17.33 3.69 -15.47
CA TYR A 670 -17.16 3.91 -14.04
C TYR A 670 -17.31 2.64 -13.21
N GLN A 671 -18.18 1.71 -13.63
CA GLN A 671 -18.22 0.38 -13.02
C GLN A 671 -16.89 -0.35 -13.21
N ASN A 672 -16.30 -0.30 -14.42
CA ASN A 672 -14.99 -0.92 -14.66
C ASN A 672 -13.86 -0.21 -13.92
N LYS A 673 -13.86 1.12 -13.83
CA LYS A 673 -12.81 1.88 -13.15
C LYS A 673 -12.77 1.58 -11.65
N ALA A 674 -13.93 1.50 -11.01
CA ALA A 674 -14.03 1.09 -9.60
C ALA A 674 -13.56 -0.36 -9.40
N ARG A 675 -13.91 -1.26 -10.33
CA ARG A 675 -13.40 -2.65 -10.32
C ARG A 675 -11.89 -2.69 -10.46
N PHE A 676 -11.33 -1.97 -11.43
CA PHE A 676 -9.91 -1.93 -11.71
C PHE A 676 -9.10 -1.49 -10.49
N ASP A 677 -9.51 -0.43 -9.79
CA ASP A 677 -8.82 0.00 -8.57
C ASP A 677 -8.93 -1.02 -7.45
N ALA A 678 -10.08 -1.69 -7.31
CA ALA A 678 -10.25 -2.74 -6.33
C ALA A 678 -9.38 -3.97 -6.67
N GLU A 679 -9.22 -4.31 -7.95
CA GLU A 679 -8.27 -5.33 -8.42
C GLU A 679 -6.83 -4.94 -8.08
N THR A 680 -6.43 -3.68 -8.32
CA THR A 680 -5.09 -3.17 -7.97
C THR A 680 -4.84 -3.21 -6.47
N PHE A 681 -5.79 -2.80 -5.64
CA PHE A 681 -5.66 -2.84 -4.18
C PHE A 681 -5.61 -4.29 -3.66
N LEU A 682 -6.39 -5.20 -4.25
CA LEU A 682 -6.31 -6.64 -3.97
C LEU A 682 -4.92 -7.18 -4.30
N TYR A 683 -4.41 -6.91 -5.51
CA TYR A 683 -3.15 -7.45 -5.97
C TYR A 683 -1.96 -6.88 -5.18
N ARG A 684 -1.82 -5.55 -5.14
CA ARG A 684 -0.69 -4.86 -4.50
C ARG A 684 -0.74 -4.86 -2.97
N GLY A 685 -1.93 -4.85 -2.40
CA GLY A 685 -2.15 -4.62 -0.97
C GLY A 685 -2.91 -5.73 -0.26
N ASN A 686 -3.15 -6.90 -0.88
CA ASN A 686 -3.95 -7.97 -0.26
C ASN A 686 -5.34 -7.49 0.19
N GLY A 687 -5.89 -6.47 -0.49
CA GLY A 687 -7.10 -5.80 -0.03
C GLY A 687 -8.41 -6.43 -0.45
N SER A 688 -9.50 -5.92 0.13
CA SER A 688 -10.87 -6.38 -0.15
C SER A 688 -11.90 -5.27 0.01
N ILE A 689 -11.90 -4.35 -0.95
CA ILE A 689 -12.75 -3.15 -0.91
C ILE A 689 -14.18 -3.49 -1.33
N ASP A 690 -15.16 -2.92 -0.62
CA ASP A 690 -16.56 -2.94 -1.04
C ASP A 690 -16.74 -2.09 -2.29
N VAL A 691 -17.27 -2.66 -3.36
CA VAL A 691 -17.55 -1.94 -4.61
C VAL A 691 -19.05 -1.99 -4.89
N ILE A 692 -19.72 -0.85 -4.75
CA ILE A 692 -21.17 -0.74 -4.78
C ILE A 692 -21.65 0.33 -5.76
N ALA A 693 -22.88 0.19 -6.24
CA ALA A 693 -23.50 1.20 -7.08
C ALA A 693 -23.99 2.39 -6.23
N ASP A 694 -23.91 3.60 -6.77
CA ASP A 694 -24.39 4.84 -6.16
C ASP A 694 -25.86 4.81 -5.71
N LYS A 695 -26.71 4.08 -6.44
CA LYS A 695 -28.14 3.91 -6.15
C LYS A 695 -28.38 3.05 -4.89
N ASP A 696 -27.44 2.18 -4.55
CA ASP A 696 -27.50 1.27 -3.40
C ASP A 696 -26.73 1.88 -2.19
N PHE A 697 -25.98 2.96 -2.40
CA PHE A 697 -25.25 3.66 -1.35
C PHE A 697 -26.16 4.51 -0.47
N ILE A 698 -26.12 4.21 0.83
CA ILE A 698 -26.80 4.94 1.90
C ILE A 698 -25.73 5.38 2.91
N PRO A 699 -25.47 6.68 3.10
CA PRO A 699 -24.37 7.16 3.95
C PRO A 699 -24.33 6.53 5.35
N SER A 700 -25.48 6.37 6.01
CA SER A 700 -25.58 5.80 7.35
C SER A 700 -25.22 4.32 7.44
N ALA A 701 -25.34 3.55 6.35
CA ALA A 701 -24.92 2.15 6.31
C ALA A 701 -23.38 2.00 6.23
N TYR A 702 -22.69 3.09 5.93
CA TYR A 702 -21.24 3.18 5.81
C TYR A 702 -20.70 4.30 6.71
N ALA A 703 -21.26 4.45 7.91
CA ALA A 703 -20.87 5.50 8.87
C ALA A 703 -19.36 5.46 9.14
N ASP A 704 -18.75 6.65 9.20
CA ASP A 704 -17.33 6.86 9.46
C ASP A 704 -16.35 6.08 8.57
N ARG A 705 -16.81 5.56 7.42
CA ARG A 705 -15.94 5.00 6.39
C ARG A 705 -15.59 6.07 5.37
N ASN A 706 -14.36 6.04 4.88
CA ASN A 706 -14.02 6.81 3.68
C ASN A 706 -14.81 6.29 2.47
N VAL A 707 -15.11 7.20 1.54
CA VAL A 707 -15.85 6.88 0.32
C VAL A 707 -15.07 7.38 -0.88
N VAL A 708 -14.79 6.52 -1.86
CA VAL A 708 -14.26 6.97 -3.17
C VAL A 708 -15.39 6.92 -4.19
N LEU A 709 -15.75 8.09 -4.72
CA LEU A 709 -16.74 8.24 -5.77
C LEU A 709 -16.10 8.07 -7.15
N TYR A 710 -16.64 7.14 -7.93
CA TYR A 710 -16.34 6.96 -9.35
C TYR A 710 -17.50 7.54 -10.15
N GLY A 711 -17.32 8.75 -10.66
CA GLY A 711 -18.40 9.52 -11.28
C GLY A 711 -18.36 10.99 -10.90
N ASN A 712 -19.25 11.77 -11.52
CA ASN A 712 -19.35 13.21 -11.34
C ASN A 712 -20.76 13.61 -10.86
N ALA A 713 -20.98 14.90 -10.58
CA ALA A 713 -22.25 15.41 -10.07
C ALA A 713 -23.45 15.16 -11.01
N SER A 714 -23.19 14.97 -12.30
CA SER A 714 -24.23 14.73 -13.31
C SER A 714 -24.67 13.27 -13.38
N ASN A 715 -23.85 12.31 -12.95
CA ASN A 715 -24.13 10.88 -13.13
C ASN A 715 -24.04 10.02 -11.86
N ASN A 716 -23.44 10.51 -10.77
CA ASN A 716 -23.31 9.77 -9.53
C ASN A 716 -24.31 10.28 -8.48
N LYS A 717 -25.28 9.44 -8.11
CA LYS A 717 -26.35 9.78 -7.15
C LYS A 717 -25.84 10.01 -5.73
N ALA A 718 -24.65 9.51 -5.39
CA ALA A 718 -24.03 9.76 -4.09
C ALA A 718 -23.37 11.15 -4.01
N TRP A 719 -23.08 11.80 -5.14
CA TRP A 719 -22.42 13.10 -5.17
C TRP A 719 -23.16 14.14 -4.33
N ASN A 720 -24.45 14.35 -4.59
CA ASN A 720 -25.24 15.34 -3.85
C ASN A 720 -25.40 15.00 -2.36
N LYS A 721 -25.23 13.74 -1.96
CA LYS A 721 -25.30 13.33 -0.55
C LYS A 721 -24.03 13.70 0.21
N LEU A 722 -22.88 13.74 -0.47
CA LEU A 722 -21.56 13.84 0.16
C LEU A 722 -20.80 15.12 -0.19
N LEU A 723 -21.00 15.67 -1.40
CA LEU A 723 -20.16 16.71 -2.01
C LEU A 723 -20.95 17.91 -2.54
N LYS A 724 -22.24 18.05 -2.21
CA LYS A 724 -23.09 19.15 -2.70
C LYS A 724 -22.47 20.53 -2.47
N ASN A 725 -21.79 20.71 -1.34
CA ASN A 725 -21.19 21.98 -0.92
C ASN A 725 -19.66 21.99 -1.09
N ALA A 726 -19.07 20.97 -1.72
CA ALA A 726 -17.64 20.96 -1.97
C ALA A 726 -17.27 22.11 -2.93
N PRO A 727 -16.12 22.79 -2.74
CA PRO A 727 -15.71 23.92 -3.57
C PRO A 727 -15.28 23.48 -4.98
N VAL A 728 -15.10 22.17 -5.20
CA VAL A 728 -14.86 21.56 -6.51
C VAL A 728 -16.11 20.79 -6.94
N GLN A 729 -16.69 21.19 -8.07
CA GLN A 729 -17.83 20.51 -8.69
C GLN A 729 -17.44 19.99 -10.08
N VAL A 730 -17.60 18.69 -10.30
CA VAL A 730 -17.35 18.05 -11.60
C VAL A 730 -18.69 17.78 -12.27
N LEU A 731 -18.87 18.32 -13.47
CA LEU A 731 -20.10 18.22 -14.24
C LEU A 731 -19.79 17.68 -15.64
N LYS A 732 -20.83 17.37 -16.40
CA LYS A 732 -20.66 17.08 -17.83
C LYS A 732 -20.13 18.34 -18.55
N GLY A 733 -18.97 18.21 -19.19
CA GLY A 733 -18.33 19.26 -19.98
C GLY A 733 -17.57 20.34 -19.22
N GLU A 734 -17.53 20.32 -17.87
CA GLU A 734 -16.79 21.32 -17.09
C GLU A 734 -16.43 20.85 -15.67
N ILE A 735 -15.37 21.44 -15.12
CA ILE A 735 -15.01 21.40 -13.70
C ILE A 735 -15.02 22.83 -13.17
N ARG A 736 -15.72 23.04 -12.05
CA ARG A 736 -15.73 24.31 -11.31
C ARG A 736 -14.91 24.16 -10.05
N MET A 737 -14.06 25.13 -9.75
CA MET A 737 -13.20 25.19 -8.58
C MET A 737 -13.20 26.62 -8.05
N GLY A 738 -13.94 26.86 -6.96
CA GLY A 738 -14.28 28.22 -6.54
C GLY A 738 -14.91 28.99 -7.70
N ASP A 739 -14.35 30.15 -8.04
CA ASP A 739 -14.77 30.97 -9.17
C ASP A 739 -14.21 30.51 -10.54
N LYS A 740 -13.23 29.60 -10.57
CA LYS A 740 -12.62 29.13 -11.83
C LYS A 740 -13.49 28.06 -12.47
N VAL A 741 -13.74 28.19 -13.78
CA VAL A 741 -14.46 27.21 -14.60
C VAL A 741 -13.57 26.72 -15.72
N LEU A 742 -13.23 25.43 -15.68
CA LEU A 742 -12.48 24.73 -16.72
C LEU A 742 -13.49 23.98 -17.61
N LYS A 743 -13.54 24.29 -18.91
CA LYS A 743 -14.48 23.67 -19.86
C LYS A 743 -13.76 22.69 -20.77
N GLY A 744 -14.40 21.56 -21.05
CA GLY A 744 -13.86 20.49 -21.89
C GLY A 744 -14.53 19.15 -21.58
N ASN A 745 -14.56 18.24 -22.55
CA ASN A 745 -15.05 16.86 -22.35
C ASN A 745 -13.90 15.86 -22.07
N ASP A 746 -12.69 16.37 -22.09
CA ASP A 746 -11.40 15.69 -21.97
C ASP A 746 -10.75 15.89 -20.60
N LEU A 747 -11.43 16.57 -19.67
CA LEU A 747 -10.91 16.83 -18.33
C LEU A 747 -11.19 15.66 -17.38
N GLY A 748 -10.15 15.21 -16.68
CA GLY A 748 -10.19 14.28 -15.55
C GLY A 748 -9.75 14.95 -14.25
N THR A 749 -10.12 14.36 -13.11
CA THR A 749 -9.69 14.86 -11.81
C THR A 749 -9.58 13.77 -10.75
N TYR A 750 -8.65 14.00 -9.82
CA TYR A 750 -8.54 13.34 -8.53
C TYR A 750 -8.65 14.39 -7.44
N PHE A 751 -9.54 14.21 -6.45
CA PHE A 751 -9.48 15.05 -5.26
C PHE A 751 -10.03 14.38 -4.00
N VAL A 752 -9.69 14.93 -2.84
CA VAL A 752 -10.23 14.53 -1.54
C VAL A 752 -10.89 15.70 -0.83
N TYR A 753 -12.01 15.43 -0.17
CA TYR A 753 -12.77 16.44 0.60
C TYR A 753 -13.35 15.80 1.88
N PRO A 754 -13.53 16.54 2.98
CA PRO A 754 -14.11 15.99 4.21
C PRO A 754 -15.53 15.51 3.98
N ARG A 755 -15.85 14.37 4.58
CA ARG A 755 -17.21 13.84 4.55
C ARG A 755 -18.08 14.64 5.53
N PRO A 756 -19.22 15.23 5.11
CA PRO A 756 -19.99 16.16 5.94
C PRO A 756 -20.71 15.51 7.13
N ASP A 757 -20.99 14.20 7.06
CA ASP A 757 -21.69 13.41 8.09
C ASP A 757 -20.75 12.58 8.99
N SER A 758 -19.44 12.87 8.98
CA SER A 758 -18.45 12.18 9.82
C SER A 758 -17.38 13.16 10.28
N PRO A 759 -16.83 13.02 11.50
CA PRO A 759 -15.65 13.78 11.89
C PRO A 759 -14.40 13.21 11.20
N THR A 760 -14.23 11.89 11.12
CA THR A 760 -12.97 11.27 10.69
C THR A 760 -12.91 10.95 9.20
N ALA A 761 -14.04 10.70 8.55
CA ALA A 761 -14.05 10.22 7.18
C ALA A 761 -13.90 11.32 6.12
N SER A 762 -13.35 10.92 4.97
CA SER A 762 -13.17 11.72 3.77
C SER A 762 -13.86 11.10 2.55
N VAL A 763 -14.04 11.91 1.53
CA VAL A 763 -14.58 11.54 0.23
C VAL A 763 -13.47 11.75 -0.81
N GLY A 764 -12.99 10.66 -1.41
CA GLY A 764 -12.14 10.71 -2.60
C GLY A 764 -13.00 10.77 -3.86
N VAL A 765 -12.50 11.39 -4.92
CA VAL A 765 -13.17 11.50 -6.21
C VAL A 765 -12.25 11.08 -7.34
N VAL A 766 -12.74 10.17 -8.18
CA VAL A 766 -12.17 9.80 -9.47
C VAL A 766 -13.21 10.10 -10.55
N ALA A 767 -13.06 11.22 -11.24
CA ALA A 767 -14.10 11.76 -12.11
C ALA A 767 -13.56 12.35 -13.41
N GLY A 768 -14.44 12.56 -14.38
CA GLY A 768 -14.14 13.22 -15.63
C GLY A 768 -15.38 13.89 -16.23
N THR A 769 -15.18 14.83 -17.13
CA THR A 769 -16.23 15.68 -17.70
C THR A 769 -16.91 15.09 -18.94
N GLY A 770 -16.27 14.13 -19.59
CA GLY A 770 -16.77 13.36 -20.74
C GLY A 770 -15.95 12.08 -20.91
N ILE A 771 -16.22 11.26 -21.94
CA ILE A 771 -15.58 9.93 -22.09
C ILE A 771 -14.06 10.01 -22.15
N GLU A 772 -13.49 10.99 -22.87
CA GLU A 772 -12.03 11.16 -22.94
C GLU A 772 -11.45 11.56 -21.57
N GLY A 773 -12.10 12.50 -20.86
CA GLY A 773 -11.67 12.90 -19.52
C GLY A 773 -11.84 11.80 -18.46
N MET A 774 -12.89 10.98 -18.61
CA MET A 774 -13.08 9.77 -17.82
C MET A 774 -11.94 8.78 -18.06
N LYS A 775 -11.58 8.54 -19.32
CA LYS A 775 -10.47 7.65 -19.67
C LYS A 775 -9.11 8.24 -19.29
N ALA A 776 -8.95 9.56 -19.23
CA ALA A 776 -7.75 10.20 -18.66
C ALA A 776 -7.44 9.71 -17.23
N THR A 777 -8.46 9.24 -16.49
CA THR A 777 -8.30 8.72 -15.13
C THR A 777 -7.87 7.27 -15.03
N TYR A 778 -7.65 6.56 -16.14
CA TYR A 778 -7.27 5.14 -16.03
C TYR A 778 -5.93 4.90 -15.30
N PRO A 779 -4.91 5.77 -15.32
CA PRO A 779 -3.73 5.57 -14.48
C PRO A 779 -4.12 5.64 -13.00
N ASN A 780 -3.85 4.58 -12.25
CA ASN A 780 -4.14 4.51 -10.82
C ASN A 780 -2.86 4.49 -9.98
N ASP A 781 -1.85 5.26 -10.42
CA ASP A 781 -0.56 5.36 -9.77
C ASP A 781 -0.64 5.95 -8.34
N TYR A 782 -1.80 6.47 -7.93
CA TYR A 782 -2.10 6.83 -6.53
C TYR A 782 -2.17 5.61 -5.60
N ILE A 783 -2.41 4.40 -6.12
CA ILE A 783 -2.29 3.15 -5.35
C ILE A 783 -0.82 2.68 -5.39
N SER A 784 0.09 3.53 -4.90
CA SER A 784 1.54 3.26 -4.86
C SER A 784 2.16 3.84 -3.59
N GLY A 785 3.22 3.22 -3.07
CA GLY A 785 3.92 3.72 -1.88
C GLY A 785 4.63 5.06 -2.10
N ILE A 786 5.01 5.38 -3.33
CA ILE A 786 6.04 6.39 -3.63
C ILE A 786 5.47 7.70 -4.22
N THR A 787 4.38 7.61 -4.97
CA THR A 787 3.87 8.70 -5.81
C THR A 787 3.22 9.80 -4.98
N GLY A 788 3.32 11.05 -5.45
CA GLY A 788 2.73 12.21 -4.81
C GLY A 788 1.40 12.60 -5.44
N PHE A 789 0.35 12.71 -4.62
CA PHE A 789 -0.97 13.20 -5.05
C PHE A 789 -1.49 14.22 -4.04
N PRO A 790 -1.58 15.52 -4.42
CA PRO A 790 -2.06 16.57 -3.53
C PRO A 790 -3.58 16.45 -3.30
N ASP A 791 -4.21 17.41 -2.62
CA ASP A 791 -5.66 17.35 -2.37
C ASP A 791 -6.48 17.40 -3.65
N LEU A 792 -6.01 18.12 -4.66
CA LEU A 792 -6.68 18.32 -5.94
C LEU A 792 -5.69 18.21 -7.10
N LEU A 793 -6.06 17.40 -8.08
CA LEU A 793 -5.42 17.33 -9.39
C LEU A 793 -6.50 17.41 -10.47
N ILE A 794 -6.37 18.35 -11.40
CA ILE A 794 -7.20 18.44 -12.61
C ILE A 794 -6.27 18.36 -13.81
N PHE A 795 -6.62 17.56 -14.81
CA PHE A 795 -5.79 17.31 -15.99
C PHE A 795 -6.68 17.07 -17.21
N ASN A 796 -6.13 17.26 -18.40
CA ASN A 796 -6.77 16.87 -19.65
C ASN A 796 -6.32 15.45 -20.07
N VAL A 797 -6.95 14.90 -21.12
CA VAL A 797 -6.61 13.58 -21.65
C VAL A 797 -5.17 13.52 -22.16
N ASP A 798 -4.63 14.64 -22.63
CA ASP A 798 -3.24 14.74 -23.10
C ASP A 798 -2.22 14.57 -21.98
N MET A 799 -2.60 14.57 -20.69
CA MET A 799 -1.73 14.11 -19.59
C MET A 799 -1.19 12.70 -19.83
N LEU A 800 -1.99 11.82 -20.45
CA LEU A 800 -1.55 10.49 -20.83
C LEU A 800 -0.45 10.53 -21.90
N LYS A 801 -0.45 11.55 -22.75
CA LYS A 801 0.50 11.68 -23.85
C LYS A 801 1.74 12.49 -23.47
N GLU A 802 1.54 13.58 -22.75
CA GLU A 802 2.50 14.64 -22.49
C GLU A 802 2.94 14.69 -21.02
N GLY A 803 2.36 13.81 -20.18
CA GLY A 803 2.69 13.71 -18.78
C GLY A 803 2.23 14.93 -18.01
N ILE A 804 3.17 15.52 -17.27
CA ILE A 804 2.90 16.60 -16.33
C ILE A 804 2.38 17.87 -17.00
N HIS A 805 2.65 18.08 -18.29
CA HIS A 805 2.15 19.20 -19.07
C HIS A 805 0.63 19.15 -19.31
N GLY A 806 0.00 17.97 -19.20
CA GLY A 806 -1.46 17.84 -19.30
C GLY A 806 -2.20 18.23 -18.03
N ILE A 807 -1.49 18.52 -16.93
CA ILE A 807 -2.09 18.98 -15.67
C ILE A 807 -2.53 20.43 -15.85
N GLN A 808 -3.75 20.73 -15.40
CA GLN A 808 -4.40 22.03 -15.45
C GLN A 808 -4.42 22.71 -14.07
N VAL A 809 -4.57 21.91 -13.02
CA VAL A 809 -4.54 22.37 -11.61
C VAL A 809 -3.86 21.31 -10.75
N SER A 810 -2.99 21.75 -9.84
CA SER A 810 -2.51 20.94 -8.72
C SER A 810 -2.43 21.77 -7.43
N GLY A 811 -2.79 21.20 -6.29
CA GLY A 811 -2.63 21.91 -5.02
C GLY A 811 -3.41 21.34 -3.84
N PHE A 812 -3.36 22.09 -2.73
CA PHE A 812 -3.93 21.72 -1.43
C PHE A 812 -4.98 22.74 -1.02
N PHE A 813 -6.10 22.28 -0.46
CA PHE A 813 -7.09 23.18 0.14
C PHE A 813 -6.52 23.85 1.40
N GLY A 814 -7.13 24.98 1.79
CA GLY A 814 -6.83 25.63 3.07
C GLY A 814 -7.12 24.73 4.28
N ASN A 815 -6.69 25.14 5.48
CA ASN A 815 -7.04 24.43 6.71
C ASN A 815 -8.55 24.38 6.95
N ASP A 816 -9.32 25.29 6.38
CA ASP A 816 -10.78 25.31 6.40
C ASP A 816 -11.42 24.54 5.21
N TRP A 817 -10.60 23.83 4.42
CA TRP A 817 -10.97 23.14 3.19
C TRP A 817 -11.46 24.04 2.04
N SER A 818 -11.24 25.36 2.11
CA SER A 818 -11.61 26.29 1.05
C SER A 818 -10.58 26.29 -0.10
N VAL A 819 -11.00 26.83 -1.26
CA VAL A 819 -10.09 27.08 -2.38
C VAL A 819 -9.34 28.40 -2.17
N GLU A 820 -10.02 29.37 -1.55
CA GLU A 820 -9.58 30.73 -1.33
C GLU A 820 -8.35 30.80 -0.42
N ASP A 821 -8.36 30.04 0.69
CA ASP A 821 -7.24 29.94 1.62
C ASP A 821 -6.29 28.77 1.28
N GLY A 822 -6.49 28.12 0.13
CA GLY A 822 -5.66 27.02 -0.34
C GLY A 822 -4.46 27.46 -1.17
N CYS A 823 -3.55 26.51 -1.43
CA CYS A 823 -2.38 26.72 -2.26
C CYS A 823 -2.50 25.92 -3.55
N PHE A 824 -2.78 26.61 -4.66
CA PHE A 824 -2.99 25.99 -5.96
C PHE A 824 -2.12 26.59 -7.05
N ILE A 825 -1.58 25.71 -7.89
CA ILE A 825 -0.99 26.04 -9.17
C ILE A 825 -2.05 25.80 -10.23
N THR A 826 -2.31 26.80 -11.07
CA THR A 826 -3.28 26.69 -12.16
C THR A 826 -2.68 27.14 -13.47
N GLU A 827 -3.08 26.53 -14.59
CA GLU A 827 -2.83 27.05 -15.96
C GLU A 827 -3.23 28.51 -16.12
#